data_AF-A0A7J0C392-F1
#
_entry.id   AF-A0A7J0C392-F1
#
_cell.length_a   1.000
_cell.length_b   1.000
_cell.length_c   1.000
_cell.angle_alpha   90.00
_cell.angle_beta   90.00
_cell.angle_gamma   90.00
#
_symmetry.space_group_name_H-M   'P 1'
#
loop_
_entity.id
_entity.type
_entity.pdbx_description
1 polymer ?
#
loop_
_entity_poly.entity_id
_entity_poly.type
_entity_poly.pdbx_seq_one_letter_code
_entity_poly.pdbx_strand_id
1 'polypeptide(L)'
;MPSLPPPRLTELYYDGVWHNISGDMRESVPVTLTRGVSAEGSRSEPGTATALLDNRSGDYSPRDPNSALHDKIGRNTPWRFSVKAGGPWVELSHTHDAITTPGTGMAVTTDLDVRLDLTTVRTGIQQHIAGRYTATGNQRSWALTLSYNGIIQLRWSPDGTTVKTLISTQPLPMTSGQRGVLRVTLDVDNGASGHTARFYYGQSMASRWQAIGNPVTGAGTTSVWGGTGQLEFGSVPDVAWQGWGGKAHALQLRNGIDGPLLVDLDVAAQGVAGAATLTDDQGRVWTLRDEAHLSNLHVRMVGEVPAWPPSRDLSGADRTVAIAPAGIMRRLGAGNRPLDSALRRYMLGSNALECWPLTDGEQATQGAAMRGSAPVIAAGKQAPPLWGKGTLADWIEPVAGFPDQRNGALTATPGTVGTASWSVDHVRSGAGLSEVLEMHDRGRGTEASNRTIWRIYTQAVPNQILIFRETVAADSSSMAFLATVPDPGIFDDRPHHIRFRTVVSGGATAWWLDVDGENLAVGSEALTGQPLGRIEYLWDQEAAEADDLSLGYLTVWNADQPSAATVHQAVMGFPGETAGARALRLSAETGVPISVSGEETHQTRLGIQRPEKYLDSLATIAKSDLGYLVERRDALELAYRARGTLYNQAPTITLSFADGVIGEPFRPLDDDKLSENDITVKRSGGTTGRAVLESGRMSVQDPPNGIGRYDRDYTLSLEADHQTGEHAQWRMHLGTFDGLRYTKVTLNLANPRVYAMIADIYRADVGDLVRLTDLPADHGPGPVDLIIRGYSEEIGAGGWTITFNCAPGSPWSVGVADDRVLGRADTDGSELAAAVTSTATTWPVTVTAGPAWLTTAANPTEFPLDVTCDGEQATVTRITGVAEDAFARTVASGWGAADSGQAWVTDGGSAADYAVSAGTGRHIMSSRGVFRHTYVPVVTADVDLRVDFSLSAVPAADSAYVFPMIRYQDVTHMYLARVQIAAGGAMTLTLRKRDGGETQLGSSYATGLTYTAGAWYTVRLAMTGSELSAKVWLRSGTEPVAWQVTATDAALTAPASVGVRTVLGSATTNVLPVTVTFDNLYVGPQAMTVIRSVNGIVKGHAAGAALSLTHPMRAAL
;
A
#
# COMPACT_ATOMS: atom_id res chain seq x y z
N MET A 1 19.05 -21.75 32.52
CA MET A 1 18.67 -22.25 31.17
C MET A 1 17.21 -22.65 31.22
N PRO A 2 16.42 -22.41 30.17
CA PRO A 2 15.05 -22.91 30.13
C PRO A 2 15.04 -24.44 30.24
N SER A 3 13.97 -25.01 30.82
CA SER A 3 13.84 -26.47 30.93
C SER A 3 13.67 -27.09 29.54
N LEU A 4 14.26 -28.27 29.32
CA LEU A 4 14.03 -29.09 28.14
C LEU A 4 13.38 -30.42 28.55
N PRO A 5 12.25 -30.81 27.92
CA PRO A 5 11.43 -29.98 27.02
C PRO A 5 10.89 -28.73 27.75
N PRO A 6 10.57 -27.64 27.04
CA PRO A 6 9.90 -26.50 27.66
C PRO A 6 8.51 -26.93 28.15
N PRO A 7 7.97 -26.33 29.23
CA PRO A 7 6.67 -26.70 29.74
C PRO A 7 5.61 -26.49 28.66
N ARG A 8 4.86 -27.54 28.36
CA ARG A 8 3.97 -27.59 27.20
C ARG A 8 2.58 -28.09 27.58
N LEU A 9 1.60 -27.68 26.78
CA LEU A 9 0.22 -28.12 26.86
C LEU A 9 -0.20 -28.66 25.49
N THR A 10 -0.55 -29.94 25.43
CA THR A 10 -1.14 -30.59 24.26
C THR A 10 -2.56 -30.99 24.59
N GLU A 11 -3.49 -30.67 23.70
CA GLU A 11 -4.91 -30.91 23.92
C GLU A 11 -5.59 -31.51 22.68
N LEU A 12 -6.62 -32.32 22.92
CA LEU A 12 -7.56 -32.81 21.91
C LEU A 12 -8.96 -32.30 22.22
N TYR A 13 -9.72 -31.96 21.17
CA TYR A 13 -11.11 -31.54 21.31
C TYR A 13 -12.05 -32.72 21.03
N TYR A 14 -12.80 -33.13 22.05
CA TYR A 14 -13.87 -34.15 21.96
C TYR A 14 -14.92 -33.87 23.04
N ASP A 15 -16.13 -34.44 22.91
CA ASP A 15 -17.28 -34.20 23.81
C ASP A 15 -17.59 -32.69 24.06
N GLY A 16 -17.24 -31.83 23.10
CA GLY A 16 -17.51 -30.38 23.17
C GLY A 16 -16.50 -29.54 23.95
N VAL A 17 -15.42 -30.14 24.48
CA VAL A 17 -14.40 -29.43 25.29
C VAL A 17 -12.97 -29.86 24.93
N TRP A 18 -11.99 -29.04 25.32
CA TRP A 18 -10.57 -29.38 25.19
C TRP A 18 -10.12 -30.24 26.36
N HIS A 19 -9.43 -31.34 26.07
CA HIS A 19 -8.87 -32.26 27.05
C HIS A 19 -7.35 -32.29 26.98
N ASN A 20 -6.68 -32.12 28.12
CA ASN A 20 -5.23 -32.14 28.23
C ASN A 20 -4.68 -33.57 28.09
N ILE A 21 -3.83 -33.79 27.09
CA ILE A 21 -3.16 -35.07 26.78
C ILE A 21 -1.63 -34.94 26.88
N SER A 22 -1.12 -33.91 27.54
CA SER A 22 0.33 -33.64 27.62
C SER A 22 1.11 -34.78 28.23
N GLY A 23 0.50 -35.53 29.17
CA GLY A 23 1.11 -36.70 29.80
C GLY A 23 1.29 -37.91 28.86
N ASP A 24 0.56 -37.93 27.74
CA ASP A 24 0.60 -39.03 26.77
C ASP A 24 1.55 -38.74 25.61
N MET A 25 2.18 -37.57 25.59
CA MET A 25 3.19 -37.21 24.60
C MET A 25 4.51 -37.94 24.88
N ARG A 26 5.04 -38.69 23.89
CA ARG A 26 6.36 -39.33 24.02
C ARG A 26 7.49 -38.34 23.87
N GLU A 27 8.26 -38.18 24.95
CA GLU A 27 9.43 -37.28 24.99
C GLU A 27 10.62 -37.73 24.13
N SER A 28 10.65 -38.99 23.70
CA SER A 28 11.72 -39.53 22.85
C SER A 28 11.69 -38.99 21.41
N VAL A 29 10.60 -38.35 21.00
CA VAL A 29 10.44 -37.74 19.68
C VAL A 29 10.00 -36.29 19.86
N PRO A 30 10.74 -35.30 19.31
CA PRO A 30 10.33 -33.91 19.41
C PRO A 30 9.05 -33.66 18.61
N VAL A 31 8.28 -32.68 19.06
CA VAL A 31 7.19 -32.13 18.25
C VAL A 31 7.83 -31.22 17.20
N THR A 32 7.57 -31.49 15.92
CA THR A 32 7.98 -30.60 14.83
C THR A 32 6.77 -29.89 14.28
N LEU A 33 6.92 -28.63 13.89
CA LEU A 33 5.87 -27.77 13.35
C LEU A 33 6.39 -27.06 12.10
N THR A 34 5.55 -26.85 11.09
CA THR A 34 5.84 -25.98 9.94
C THR A 34 4.67 -25.06 9.65
N ARG A 35 4.97 -23.84 9.17
CA ARG A 35 3.95 -22.87 8.75
C ARG A 35 4.47 -21.89 7.72
N GLY A 36 3.61 -21.47 6.79
CA GLY A 36 3.88 -20.44 5.79
C GLY A 36 4.51 -21.00 4.52
N VAL A 37 5.40 -20.22 3.90
CA VAL A 37 6.08 -20.58 2.64
C VAL A 37 7.43 -21.21 2.94
N SER A 38 7.78 -22.26 2.21
CA SER A 38 9.14 -22.81 2.22
C SER A 38 10.15 -21.81 1.64
N ALA A 39 11.44 -21.96 1.93
CA ALA A 39 12.47 -21.01 1.50
C ALA A 39 12.48 -20.76 -0.03
N GLU A 40 12.12 -21.77 -0.83
CA GLU A 40 12.09 -21.72 -2.30
C GLU A 40 10.67 -21.85 -2.88
N GLY A 41 9.65 -21.93 -2.03
CA GLY A 41 8.26 -22.07 -2.45
C GLY A 41 7.67 -20.75 -2.97
N SER A 42 6.63 -20.86 -3.80
CA SER A 42 5.87 -19.72 -4.34
C SER A 42 4.49 -19.53 -3.70
N ARG A 43 4.05 -20.50 -2.88
CA ARG A 43 2.76 -20.48 -2.18
C ARG A 43 2.90 -21.04 -0.78
N SER A 44 2.06 -20.58 0.14
CA SER A 44 1.98 -21.16 1.47
C SER A 44 1.47 -22.59 1.41
N GLU A 45 2.05 -23.44 2.24
CA GLU A 45 1.61 -24.81 2.43
C GLU A 45 0.73 -24.92 3.67
N PRO A 46 -0.15 -25.95 3.77
CA PRO A 46 -0.85 -26.23 5.02
C PRO A 46 0.17 -26.38 6.16
N GLY A 47 -0.11 -25.76 7.30
CA GLY A 47 0.68 -25.97 8.49
C GLY A 47 0.63 -27.44 8.91
N THR A 48 1.77 -27.98 9.33
CA THR A 48 1.86 -29.39 9.73
C THR A 48 2.55 -29.52 11.07
N ALA A 49 2.17 -30.55 11.82
CA ALA A 49 2.84 -30.99 13.02
C ALA A 49 3.17 -32.49 12.94
N THR A 50 4.19 -32.93 13.67
CA THR A 50 4.40 -34.33 13.99
C THR A 50 4.43 -34.53 15.49
N ALA A 51 3.71 -35.53 15.99
CA ALA A 51 3.71 -35.90 17.40
C ALA A 51 3.57 -37.42 17.57
N LEU A 52 4.21 -37.97 18.59
CA LEU A 52 4.10 -39.39 18.95
C LEU A 52 3.37 -39.52 20.29
N LEU A 53 2.23 -40.21 20.28
CA LEU A 53 1.45 -40.49 21.48
C LEU A 53 1.79 -41.87 22.03
N ASP A 54 1.90 -41.97 23.35
CA ASP A 54 1.86 -43.22 24.09
C ASP A 54 0.44 -43.79 24.03
N ASN A 55 0.31 -45.03 23.60
CA ASN A 55 -0.98 -45.70 23.48
C ASN A 55 -0.96 -47.09 24.16
N ARG A 56 -0.15 -47.27 25.21
CA ARG A 56 -0.11 -48.51 25.99
C ARG A 56 -1.44 -48.84 26.66
N SER A 57 -2.22 -47.82 27.03
CA SER A 57 -3.60 -47.99 27.54
C SER A 57 -4.61 -48.38 26.45
N GLY A 58 -4.30 -48.13 25.17
CA GLY A 58 -5.21 -48.36 24.05
C GLY A 58 -6.17 -47.22 23.77
N ASP A 59 -6.14 -46.12 24.54
CA ASP A 59 -7.08 -45.00 24.45
C ASP A 59 -7.10 -44.33 23.07
N TYR A 60 -5.98 -44.24 22.38
CA TYR A 60 -5.86 -43.60 21.05
C TYR A 60 -6.17 -44.55 19.87
N SER A 61 -7.06 -45.52 20.10
CA SER A 61 -7.44 -46.54 19.12
C SER A 61 -8.91 -46.40 18.71
N PRO A 62 -9.28 -45.45 17.83
CA PRO A 62 -10.68 -45.10 17.55
C PRO A 62 -11.54 -46.23 16.97
N ARG A 63 -10.92 -47.32 16.51
CA ARG A 63 -11.62 -48.51 15.98
C ARG A 63 -11.70 -49.67 16.97
N ASP A 64 -11.15 -49.51 18.17
CA ASP A 64 -11.24 -50.50 19.24
C ASP A 64 -12.40 -50.12 20.17
N PRO A 65 -13.49 -50.91 20.24
CA PRO A 65 -14.61 -50.64 21.16
C PRO A 65 -14.20 -50.56 22.65
N ASN A 66 -13.01 -51.04 23.01
CA ASN A 66 -12.47 -50.95 24.37
C ASN A 66 -11.67 -49.66 24.64
N SER A 67 -11.40 -48.84 23.62
CA SER A 67 -10.75 -47.53 23.80
C SER A 67 -11.69 -46.60 24.58
N ALA A 68 -11.13 -45.88 25.57
CA ALA A 68 -11.88 -44.83 26.28
C ALA A 68 -12.37 -43.68 25.36
N LEU A 69 -11.76 -43.55 24.17
CA LEU A 69 -12.08 -42.55 23.16
C LEU A 69 -12.78 -43.14 21.92
N HIS A 70 -13.28 -44.38 22.00
CA HIS A 70 -14.11 -44.97 20.96
C HIS A 70 -15.33 -44.07 20.68
N ASP A 71 -15.63 -43.82 19.40
CA ASP A 71 -16.63 -42.86 18.90
C ASP A 71 -16.47 -41.38 19.32
N LYS A 72 -15.45 -41.04 20.13
CA LYS A 72 -15.16 -39.66 20.56
C LYS A 72 -14.10 -38.98 19.70
N ILE A 73 -13.15 -39.76 19.20
CA ILE A 73 -12.08 -39.27 18.30
C ILE A 73 -12.15 -39.98 16.95
N GLY A 74 -11.67 -39.31 15.91
CA GLY A 74 -11.74 -39.78 14.54
C GLY A 74 -10.90 -38.93 13.59
N ARG A 75 -11.14 -39.07 12.29
CA ARG A 75 -10.45 -38.20 11.31
C ARG A 75 -10.89 -36.76 11.52
N ASN A 76 -9.93 -35.85 11.42
CA ASN A 76 -10.09 -34.41 11.64
C ASN A 76 -10.43 -34.00 13.08
N THR A 77 -10.15 -34.84 14.09
CA THR A 77 -10.25 -34.43 15.50
C THR A 77 -9.35 -33.21 15.76
N PRO A 78 -9.87 -32.09 16.28
CA PRO A 78 -9.04 -30.92 16.54
C PRO A 78 -7.98 -31.18 17.61
N TRP A 79 -6.80 -30.62 17.37
CA TRP A 79 -5.61 -30.77 18.19
C TRP A 79 -4.96 -29.39 18.38
N ARG A 80 -4.49 -29.11 19.59
CA ARG A 80 -3.81 -27.86 19.91
C ARG A 80 -2.53 -28.14 20.68
N PHE A 81 -1.47 -27.44 20.31
CA PHE A 81 -0.17 -27.51 20.98
C PHE A 81 0.34 -26.14 21.36
N SER A 82 0.75 -26.02 22.62
CA SER A 82 1.15 -24.76 23.25
C SER A 82 2.40 -24.94 24.11
N VAL A 83 3.16 -23.85 24.26
CA VAL A 83 4.36 -23.78 25.10
C VAL A 83 4.23 -22.62 26.08
N LYS A 84 4.60 -22.82 27.35
CA LYS A 84 4.71 -21.75 28.34
C LYS A 84 6.10 -21.13 28.28
N ALA A 85 6.20 -19.86 27.93
CA ALA A 85 7.49 -19.17 27.80
C ALA A 85 7.32 -17.65 27.95
N GLY A 86 8.40 -16.97 28.35
CA GLY A 86 8.41 -15.50 28.46
C GLY A 86 7.50 -14.92 29.55
N GLY A 87 7.34 -13.60 29.51
CA GLY A 87 6.45 -12.83 30.37
C GLY A 87 4.97 -12.99 29.99
N PRO A 88 4.04 -12.73 30.91
CA PRO A 88 2.62 -12.93 30.65
C PRO A 88 1.97 -11.80 29.85
N TRP A 89 0.76 -12.05 29.37
CA TRP A 89 -0.24 -11.06 28.97
C TRP A 89 -1.53 -11.29 29.76
N VAL A 90 -2.46 -10.35 29.69
CA VAL A 90 -3.82 -10.56 30.19
C VAL A 90 -4.64 -11.27 29.12
N GLU A 91 -5.11 -12.48 29.42
CA GLU A 91 -6.06 -13.20 28.57
C GLU A 91 -7.48 -12.67 28.83
N LEU A 92 -8.21 -12.32 27.77
CA LEU A 92 -9.56 -11.75 27.81
C LEU A 92 -10.48 -12.64 26.98
N SER A 93 -11.20 -13.55 27.64
CA SER A 93 -12.00 -14.60 26.99
C SER A 93 -13.51 -14.36 27.10
N HIS A 94 -13.96 -13.50 28.02
CA HIS A 94 -15.36 -13.19 28.28
C HIS A 94 -15.67 -11.71 28.05
N THR A 95 -16.96 -11.40 27.86
CA THR A 95 -17.44 -10.08 27.44
C THR A 95 -17.21 -8.95 28.46
N HIS A 96 -16.87 -9.28 29.71
CA HIS A 96 -16.63 -8.31 30.79
C HIS A 96 -15.19 -8.30 31.34
N ASP A 97 -14.33 -9.16 30.79
CA ASP A 97 -12.94 -9.28 31.20
C ASP A 97 -12.19 -7.96 30.96
N ALA A 98 -11.39 -7.54 31.95
CA ALA A 98 -10.51 -6.38 31.85
C ALA A 98 -9.39 -6.46 32.88
N ILE A 99 -8.34 -5.67 32.66
CA ILE A 99 -7.43 -5.23 33.73
C ILE A 99 -7.70 -3.75 34.03
N THR A 100 -7.82 -3.41 35.31
CA THR A 100 -8.32 -2.09 35.75
C THR A 100 -7.43 -1.46 36.82
N THR A 101 -7.35 -0.13 36.86
CA THR A 101 -6.67 0.62 37.92
C THR A 101 -7.50 1.85 38.36
N PRO A 102 -7.47 2.27 39.64
CA PRO A 102 -8.09 3.50 40.09
C PRO A 102 -7.60 4.74 39.32
N GLY A 103 -8.50 5.68 39.00
CA GLY A 103 -8.22 6.81 38.09
C GLY A 103 -7.46 8.01 38.69
N THR A 104 -7.04 7.96 39.95
CA THR A 104 -6.42 9.11 40.63
C THR A 104 -5.12 9.52 39.93
N GLY A 105 -4.93 10.82 39.66
CA GLY A 105 -3.70 11.35 39.05
C GLY A 105 -3.54 11.04 37.55
N MET A 106 -4.63 10.74 36.83
CA MET A 106 -4.63 10.42 35.39
C MET A 106 -5.40 11.44 34.54
N ALA A 107 -5.55 12.68 35.02
CA ALA A 107 -6.23 13.73 34.27
C ALA A 107 -5.37 14.17 33.08
N VAL A 108 -5.93 14.09 31.88
CA VAL A 108 -5.36 14.68 30.66
C VAL A 108 -5.79 16.14 30.63
N THR A 109 -4.84 17.06 30.69
CA THR A 109 -5.09 18.51 30.78
C THR A 109 -4.89 19.24 29.45
N THR A 110 -4.38 18.54 28.45
CA THR A 110 -4.09 19.06 27.09
C THR A 110 -4.60 18.04 26.06
N ASP A 111 -3.75 17.63 25.11
CA ASP A 111 -4.07 16.62 24.10
C ASP A 111 -4.04 15.21 24.68
N LEU A 112 -4.79 14.31 24.06
CA LEU A 112 -4.82 12.88 24.41
C LEU A 112 -3.86 12.10 23.51
N ASP A 113 -3.06 11.21 24.09
CA ASP A 113 -2.31 10.17 23.37
C ASP A 113 -2.42 8.86 24.16
N VAL A 114 -3.12 7.89 23.54
CA VAL A 114 -3.35 6.55 24.08
C VAL A 114 -2.69 5.54 23.16
N ARG A 115 -1.91 4.61 23.73
CA ARG A 115 -1.24 3.52 22.98
C ARG A 115 -1.54 2.19 23.62
N LEU A 116 -1.92 1.21 22.82
CA LEU A 116 -2.37 -0.11 23.26
C LEU A 116 -1.65 -1.19 22.46
N ASP A 117 -0.84 -2.03 23.09
CA ASP A 117 -0.33 -3.27 22.49
C ASP A 117 -1.31 -4.39 22.84
N LEU A 118 -1.94 -4.95 21.81
CA LEU A 118 -3.06 -5.85 21.95
C LEU A 118 -3.05 -6.94 20.87
N THR A 119 -3.75 -8.02 21.16
CA THR A 119 -4.14 -9.02 20.18
C THR A 119 -5.66 -9.03 20.15
N THR A 120 -6.28 -8.63 19.04
CA THR A 120 -7.75 -8.66 18.93
C THR A 120 -8.24 -9.92 18.25
N VAL A 121 -9.37 -10.45 18.70
CA VAL A 121 -10.16 -11.44 17.96
C VAL A 121 -11.35 -10.71 17.33
N ARG A 122 -11.36 -10.64 16.00
CA ARG A 122 -12.47 -10.01 15.28
C ARG A 122 -13.64 -10.96 15.20
N THR A 123 -14.75 -10.59 15.82
CA THR A 123 -15.99 -11.39 15.84
C THR A 123 -17.10 -10.79 14.97
N GLY A 124 -16.84 -9.67 14.28
CA GLY A 124 -17.84 -8.97 13.46
C GLY A 124 -18.91 -8.22 14.27
N ILE A 125 -18.68 -8.01 15.56
CA ILE A 125 -19.57 -7.25 16.46
C ILE A 125 -18.91 -5.95 16.92
N GLN A 126 -19.69 -5.03 17.46
CA GLN A 126 -19.15 -3.82 18.10
C GLN A 126 -18.52 -4.17 19.46
N GLN A 127 -17.29 -3.71 19.66
CA GLN A 127 -16.49 -4.03 20.84
C GLN A 127 -15.91 -2.75 21.46
N HIS A 128 -15.84 -2.65 22.78
CA HIS A 128 -15.03 -1.63 23.44
C HIS A 128 -13.64 -2.17 23.77
N ILE A 129 -12.68 -1.25 23.80
CA ILE A 129 -11.25 -1.54 23.83
C ILE A 129 -10.62 -1.11 25.16
N ALA A 130 -10.54 0.19 25.36
CA ALA A 130 -9.96 0.74 26.56
C ALA A 130 -10.67 2.03 26.85
N GLY A 131 -10.73 2.42 28.10
CA GLY A 131 -11.41 3.66 28.43
C GLY A 131 -11.26 4.04 29.87
N ARG A 132 -11.47 5.34 30.08
CA ARG A 132 -11.74 5.93 31.37
C ARG A 132 -13.12 6.56 31.28
N TYR A 133 -14.14 5.73 31.40
CA TYR A 133 -15.49 6.11 31.05
C TYR A 133 -16.49 5.55 32.03
N THR A 134 -17.09 6.43 32.84
CA THR A 134 -18.17 6.07 33.75
C THR A 134 -19.38 6.96 33.48
N ALA A 135 -20.51 6.35 33.13
CA ALA A 135 -21.73 7.05 32.71
C ALA A 135 -22.43 7.75 33.89
N THR A 136 -22.27 7.20 35.09
CA THR A 136 -22.85 7.72 36.33
C THR A 136 -21.97 8.82 36.94
N GLY A 137 -22.58 9.84 37.54
CA GLY A 137 -21.85 10.87 38.30
C GLY A 137 -21.01 11.84 37.45
N ASN A 138 -21.30 11.95 36.14
CA ASN A 138 -20.62 12.83 35.19
C ASN A 138 -19.11 12.55 35.07
N GLN A 139 -18.74 11.27 34.91
CA GLN A 139 -17.36 10.78 34.92
C GLN A 139 -16.91 10.21 33.56
N ARG A 140 -17.51 10.65 32.45
CA ARG A 140 -17.09 10.26 31.10
C ARG A 140 -15.80 11.02 30.75
N SER A 141 -14.67 10.34 30.54
CA SER A 141 -13.45 10.98 30.03
C SER A 141 -13.24 10.64 28.57
N TRP A 142 -12.82 9.41 28.28
CA TRP A 142 -12.62 8.90 26.92
C TRP A 142 -12.81 7.38 26.86
N ALA A 143 -13.13 6.87 25.68
CA ALA A 143 -13.17 5.44 25.38
C ALA A 143 -12.80 5.18 23.92
N LEU A 144 -12.10 4.07 23.71
CA LEU A 144 -11.80 3.51 22.40
C LEU A 144 -12.69 2.30 22.16
N THR A 145 -13.19 2.20 20.93
CA THR A 145 -14.09 1.12 20.52
C THR A 145 -13.82 0.71 19.09
N LEU A 146 -14.21 -0.51 18.73
CA LEU A 146 -14.14 -1.09 17.40
C LEU A 146 -15.56 -1.39 16.93
N SER A 147 -15.89 -0.98 15.71
CA SER A 147 -17.18 -1.30 15.08
C SER A 147 -17.12 -2.65 14.33
N TYR A 148 -18.27 -3.11 13.82
CA TYR A 148 -18.41 -4.42 13.14
C TYR A 148 -17.47 -4.61 11.94
N ASN A 149 -17.12 -3.52 11.24
CA ASN A 149 -16.20 -3.53 10.09
C ASN A 149 -14.75 -3.19 10.48
N GLY A 150 -14.44 -3.09 11.78
CA GLY A 150 -13.09 -2.79 12.24
C GLY A 150 -12.72 -1.31 12.27
N ILE A 151 -13.66 -0.39 12.01
CA ILE A 151 -13.43 1.06 12.17
C ILE A 151 -13.30 1.37 13.66
N ILE A 152 -12.24 2.11 14.01
CA ILE A 152 -11.93 2.51 15.37
C ILE A 152 -12.71 3.79 15.67
N GLN A 153 -13.30 3.91 16.86
CA GLN A 153 -13.96 5.13 17.31
C GLN A 153 -13.33 5.63 18.61
N LEU A 154 -12.92 6.90 18.59
CA LEU A 154 -12.58 7.66 19.78
C LEU A 154 -13.84 8.38 20.26
N ARG A 155 -14.30 8.02 21.46
CA ARG A 155 -15.33 8.75 22.21
C ARG A 155 -14.64 9.56 23.31
N TRP A 156 -15.04 10.81 23.49
CA TRP A 156 -14.56 11.62 24.60
C TRP A 156 -15.62 12.59 25.09
N SER A 157 -15.43 13.14 26.29
CA SER A 157 -16.28 14.18 26.84
C SER A 157 -15.46 15.39 27.28
N PRO A 158 -15.87 16.61 26.89
CA PRO A 158 -15.25 17.84 27.40
C PRO A 158 -15.64 18.17 28.84
N ASP A 159 -16.81 17.72 29.29
CA ASP A 159 -17.49 18.18 30.52
C ASP A 159 -17.91 17.05 31.48
N GLY A 160 -17.62 15.80 31.13
CA GLY A 160 -18.02 14.61 31.90
C GLY A 160 -19.40 14.05 31.55
N THR A 161 -20.14 14.71 30.67
CA THR A 161 -21.53 14.38 30.28
C THR A 161 -21.74 14.26 28.78
N THR A 162 -21.34 15.26 27.99
CA THR A 162 -21.52 15.35 26.55
C THR A 162 -20.53 14.44 25.84
N VAL A 163 -21.00 13.50 25.01
CA VAL A 163 -20.13 12.60 24.25
C VAL A 163 -19.90 13.15 22.85
N LYS A 164 -18.63 13.35 22.50
CA LYS A 164 -18.15 13.59 21.13
C LYS A 164 -17.55 12.29 20.59
N THR A 165 -17.60 12.10 19.27
CA THR A 165 -17.07 10.91 18.61
C THR A 165 -16.40 11.28 17.30
N LEU A 166 -15.20 10.74 17.07
CA LEU A 166 -14.53 10.71 15.77
C LEU A 166 -14.14 9.27 15.46
N ILE A 167 -14.22 8.89 14.20
CA ILE A 167 -13.97 7.53 13.72
C ILE A 167 -12.80 7.50 12.74
N SER A 168 -12.02 6.44 12.72
CA SER A 168 -11.00 6.26 11.68
C SER A 168 -11.65 6.16 10.30
N THR A 169 -10.94 6.60 9.26
CA THR A 169 -11.44 6.51 7.87
C THR A 169 -11.13 5.16 7.22
N GLN A 170 -10.30 4.34 7.88
CA GLN A 170 -9.94 2.99 7.47
C GLN A 170 -10.04 2.04 8.67
N PRO A 171 -10.33 0.74 8.44
CA PRO A 171 -10.38 -0.24 9.52
C PRO A 171 -8.98 -0.50 10.09
N LEU A 172 -8.91 -0.97 11.34
CA LEU A 172 -7.65 -1.42 11.94
C LEU A 172 -6.98 -2.45 11.00
N PRO A 173 -5.72 -2.28 10.57
CA PRO A 173 -5.12 -3.14 9.53
C PRO A 173 -4.44 -4.39 10.12
N MET A 174 -5.14 -5.15 10.95
CA MET A 174 -4.64 -6.34 11.65
C MET A 174 -5.60 -7.53 11.51
N THR A 175 -5.06 -8.73 11.25
CA THR A 175 -5.85 -9.97 11.23
C THR A 175 -6.31 -10.34 12.63
N SER A 176 -7.32 -11.20 12.73
CA SER A 176 -7.71 -11.82 13.99
C SER A 176 -6.51 -12.58 14.56
N GLY A 177 -6.27 -12.48 15.88
CA GLY A 177 -5.14 -13.13 16.54
C GLY A 177 -3.76 -12.51 16.28
N GLN A 178 -3.65 -11.46 15.47
CA GLN A 178 -2.38 -10.73 15.27
C GLN A 178 -2.12 -9.80 16.47
N ARG A 179 -0.88 -9.78 16.97
CA ARG A 179 -0.41 -8.81 17.97
C ARG A 179 0.10 -7.55 17.26
N GLY A 180 -0.30 -6.38 17.75
CA GLY A 180 0.04 -5.09 17.16
C GLY A 180 -0.33 -3.94 18.09
N VAL A 181 0.10 -2.74 17.73
CA VAL A 181 -0.07 -1.54 18.57
C VAL A 181 -1.01 -0.56 17.91
N LEU A 182 -2.08 -0.19 18.60
CA LEU A 182 -2.99 0.89 18.25
C LEU A 182 -2.59 2.15 18.99
N ARG A 183 -2.33 3.24 18.28
CA ARG A 183 -2.13 4.58 18.85
C ARG A 183 -3.24 5.51 18.38
N VAL A 184 -3.84 6.25 19.30
CA VAL A 184 -4.87 7.25 19.01
C VAL A 184 -4.50 8.56 19.68
N THR A 185 -4.47 9.64 18.91
CA THR A 185 -4.21 10.99 19.41
C THR A 185 -5.40 11.90 19.16
N LEU A 186 -5.73 12.77 20.11
CA LEU A 186 -6.67 13.89 19.94
C LEU A 186 -5.94 15.18 20.27
N ASP A 187 -5.67 15.96 19.22
CA ASP A 187 -5.28 17.36 19.30
C ASP A 187 -6.54 18.19 19.57
N VAL A 188 -6.64 18.75 20.79
CA VAL A 188 -7.85 19.43 21.24
C VAL A 188 -7.99 20.86 20.70
N ASP A 189 -6.88 21.43 20.19
CA ASP A 189 -6.82 22.73 19.52
C ASP A 189 -5.77 22.71 18.40
N ASN A 190 -6.24 22.43 17.18
CA ASN A 190 -5.38 22.23 16.02
C ASN A 190 -4.82 23.54 15.40
N GLY A 191 -4.98 24.68 16.08
CA GLY A 191 -4.57 26.00 15.57
C GLY A 191 -5.40 26.54 14.40
N ALA A 192 -6.40 25.78 13.93
CA ALA A 192 -7.34 26.13 12.86
C ALA A 192 -8.78 26.27 13.39
N SER A 193 -8.94 26.66 14.66
CA SER A 193 -10.23 26.78 15.36
C SER A 193 -11.03 25.46 15.42
N GLY A 194 -10.34 24.32 15.44
CA GLY A 194 -10.93 22.98 15.49
C GLY A 194 -10.14 22.03 16.39
N HIS A 195 -10.49 20.75 16.32
CA HIS A 195 -9.77 19.64 16.96
C HIS A 195 -9.54 18.53 15.94
N THR A 196 -8.48 17.73 16.10
CA THR A 196 -8.11 16.69 15.14
C THR A 196 -7.80 15.37 15.85
N ALA A 197 -8.47 14.29 15.46
CA ALA A 197 -8.10 12.94 15.84
C ALA A 197 -7.23 12.28 14.75
N ARG A 198 -6.22 11.53 15.18
CA ARG A 198 -5.39 10.68 14.30
C ARG A 198 -5.27 9.28 14.89
N PHE A 199 -5.30 8.30 13.99
CA PHE A 199 -5.25 6.88 14.33
C PHE A 199 -4.02 6.29 13.66
N TYR A 200 -3.28 5.47 14.39
CA TYR A 200 -2.05 4.86 13.89
C TYR A 200 -2.00 3.39 14.29
N TYR A 201 -1.31 2.61 13.47
CA TYR A 201 -0.91 1.26 13.79
C TYR A 201 0.61 1.13 13.78
N GLY A 202 1.13 0.22 14.59
CA GLY A 202 2.55 -0.10 14.67
C GLY A 202 2.77 -1.57 15.05
N GLN A 203 3.95 -2.10 14.75
CA GLN A 203 4.32 -3.46 15.14
C GLN A 203 4.75 -3.56 16.60
N SER A 204 5.19 -2.50 17.26
CA SER A 204 5.59 -2.44 18.66
C SER A 204 5.45 -1.01 19.21
N MET A 205 5.54 -0.82 20.53
CA MET A 205 5.42 0.50 21.16
C MET A 205 6.51 1.50 20.73
N ALA A 206 7.64 0.98 20.22
CA ALA A 206 8.78 1.76 19.73
C ALA A 206 8.87 1.80 18.19
N SER A 207 7.90 1.21 17.48
CA SER A 207 7.90 1.17 16.01
C SER A 207 7.60 2.55 15.40
N ARG A 208 7.95 2.71 14.10
CA ARG A 208 7.42 3.80 13.28
C ARG A 208 5.90 3.67 13.18
N TRP A 209 5.19 4.76 13.42
CA TRP A 209 3.73 4.80 13.33
C TRP A 209 3.28 4.94 11.88
N GLN A 210 2.37 4.07 11.45
CA GLN A 210 1.70 4.18 10.18
C GLN A 210 0.28 4.70 10.41
N ALA A 211 -0.13 5.72 9.65
CA ALA A 211 -1.48 6.26 9.77
C ALA A 211 -2.53 5.23 9.33
N ILE A 212 -3.66 5.21 10.03
CA ILE A 212 -4.85 4.44 9.64
C ILE A 212 -5.81 5.43 8.97
N GLY A 213 -5.65 5.57 7.66
CA GLY A 213 -6.39 6.53 6.85
C GLY A 213 -6.07 8.01 7.19
N ASN A 214 -6.94 8.91 6.73
CA ASN A 214 -6.77 10.35 6.85
C ASN A 214 -7.07 10.87 8.27
N PRO A 215 -6.42 11.99 8.70
CA PRO A 215 -6.80 12.73 9.91
C PRO A 215 -8.27 13.15 9.88
N VAL A 216 -8.92 13.14 11.04
CA VAL A 216 -10.35 13.47 11.15
C VAL A 216 -10.51 14.72 12.00
N THR A 217 -11.04 15.78 11.40
CA THR A 217 -11.16 17.10 12.03
C THR A 217 -12.60 17.40 12.40
N GLY A 218 -12.81 17.97 13.59
CA GLY A 218 -14.08 18.53 14.04
C GLY A 218 -13.99 20.04 14.26
N ALA A 219 -15.13 20.72 14.16
CA ALA A 219 -15.22 22.17 14.36
C ALA A 219 -15.17 22.55 15.86
N GLY A 220 -14.54 23.70 16.15
CA GLY A 220 -14.35 24.23 17.50
C GLY A 220 -13.26 23.51 18.28
N THR A 221 -12.58 24.21 19.19
CA THR A 221 -11.66 23.58 20.14
C THR A 221 -12.42 22.73 21.15
N THR A 222 -11.74 21.77 21.80
CA THR A 222 -12.35 20.86 22.76
C THR A 222 -11.45 20.64 23.99
N SER A 223 -11.82 19.70 24.85
CA SER A 223 -11.04 19.28 26.01
C SER A 223 -11.36 17.82 26.33
N VAL A 224 -10.53 17.17 27.15
CA VAL A 224 -10.78 15.83 27.69
C VAL A 224 -11.05 15.96 29.19
N TRP A 225 -12.21 15.50 29.64
CA TRP A 225 -12.61 15.59 31.03
C TRP A 225 -11.68 14.77 31.94
N GLY A 226 -11.19 15.38 33.02
CA GLY A 226 -10.23 14.73 33.92
C GLY A 226 -10.82 13.54 34.69
N GLY A 227 -12.06 13.64 35.17
CA GLY A 227 -12.79 12.60 35.90
C GLY A 227 -12.08 11.92 37.09
N THR A 228 -12.74 10.96 37.73
CA THR A 228 -12.19 10.07 38.77
C THR A 228 -12.49 8.58 38.50
N GLY A 229 -13.22 8.27 37.42
CA GLY A 229 -13.50 6.89 37.00
C GLY A 229 -12.24 6.06 36.78
N GLN A 230 -12.36 4.74 36.91
CA GLN A 230 -11.26 3.79 36.71
C GLN A 230 -10.78 3.82 35.25
N LEU A 231 -9.50 3.50 35.06
CA LEU A 231 -8.96 3.19 33.74
C LEU A 231 -9.07 1.69 33.53
N GLU A 232 -9.61 1.30 32.39
CA GLU A 232 -9.92 -0.08 32.02
C GLU A 232 -9.25 -0.43 30.69
N PHE A 233 -8.60 -1.59 30.63
CA PHE A 233 -8.03 -2.17 29.41
C PHE A 233 -8.68 -3.55 29.18
N GLY A 234 -9.51 -3.64 28.14
CA GLY A 234 -10.47 -4.72 27.91
C GLY A 234 -11.90 -4.18 27.96
N SER A 235 -12.75 -4.73 28.82
CA SER A 235 -14.13 -4.30 28.92
C SER A 235 -14.31 -2.90 29.58
N VAL A 236 -15.22 -2.07 29.04
CA VAL A 236 -15.61 -0.73 29.54
C VAL A 236 -17.15 -0.69 29.62
N PRO A 237 -17.78 -1.27 30.66
CA PRO A 237 -19.21 -1.62 30.67
C PRO A 237 -20.18 -0.45 30.46
N ASP A 238 -19.81 0.76 30.87
CA ASP A 238 -20.63 1.97 30.74
C ASP A 238 -20.66 2.53 29.30
N VAL A 239 -19.82 1.99 28.42
CA VAL A 239 -19.92 2.17 26.97
C VAL A 239 -20.77 1.02 26.47
N ALA A 240 -22.04 1.27 26.14
CA ALA A 240 -22.93 0.24 25.61
C ALA A 240 -22.27 -0.44 24.40
N TRP A 241 -21.76 -1.69 24.56
CA TRP A 241 -21.26 -2.72 23.62
C TRP A 241 -20.61 -3.88 24.40
N GLN A 242 -20.05 -4.89 23.73
CA GLN A 242 -19.36 -6.02 24.38
C GLN A 242 -17.85 -5.76 24.52
N GLY A 243 -17.19 -6.38 25.51
CA GLY A 243 -15.73 -6.40 25.57
C GLY A 243 -15.12 -7.15 24.39
N TRP A 244 -13.93 -6.73 23.94
CA TRP A 244 -13.19 -7.52 22.97
C TRP A 244 -12.73 -8.86 23.58
N GLY A 245 -12.67 -9.92 22.77
CA GLY A 245 -11.95 -11.16 23.10
C GLY A 245 -10.53 -11.15 22.52
N GLY A 246 -9.51 -11.57 23.28
CA GLY A 246 -8.10 -11.44 22.86
C GLY A 246 -7.10 -11.30 24.01
N LYS A 247 -6.02 -10.55 23.78
CA LYS A 247 -4.90 -10.41 24.73
C LYS A 247 -4.51 -8.96 24.91
N ALA A 248 -4.34 -8.53 26.16
CA ALA A 248 -3.83 -7.21 26.55
C ALA A 248 -2.35 -7.32 26.96
N HIS A 249 -1.46 -6.62 26.25
CA HIS A 249 -0.01 -6.70 26.46
C HIS A 249 0.56 -5.45 27.12
N ALA A 250 0.20 -4.26 26.65
CA ALA A 250 0.68 -3.01 27.21
C ALA A 250 -0.28 -1.84 26.96
N LEU A 251 -0.28 -0.84 27.84
CA LEU A 251 -1.06 0.39 27.72
C LEU A 251 -0.24 1.60 28.17
N GLN A 252 -0.19 2.63 27.33
CA GLN A 252 0.30 3.96 27.71
C GLN A 252 -0.81 5.00 27.59
N LEU A 253 -0.94 5.84 28.62
CA LEU A 253 -1.73 7.07 28.61
C LEU A 253 -0.79 8.24 28.85
N ARG A 254 -0.83 9.26 27.99
CA ARG A 254 0.04 10.44 28.08
C ARG A 254 -0.77 11.72 28.23
N ASN A 255 -0.19 12.71 28.91
CA ASN A 255 -0.73 14.07 28.96
C ASN A 255 -0.08 14.93 27.88
N GLY A 256 -0.76 15.09 26.74
CA GLY A 256 -0.21 15.70 25.52
C GLY A 256 0.27 14.66 24.50
N ILE A 257 0.25 15.02 23.21
CA ILE A 257 0.80 14.18 22.13
C ILE A 257 2.31 14.04 22.34
N ASP A 258 2.79 12.80 22.47
CA ASP A 258 4.17 12.49 22.86
C ASP A 258 4.61 13.15 24.19
N GLY A 259 3.64 13.53 25.04
CA GLY A 259 3.86 14.13 26.34
C GLY A 259 4.27 13.14 27.44
N PRO A 260 4.39 13.61 28.70
CA PRO A 260 4.73 12.76 29.84
C PRO A 260 3.73 11.63 30.06
N LEU A 261 4.24 10.47 30.50
CA LEU A 261 3.45 9.30 30.83
C LEU A 261 2.63 9.54 32.10
N LEU A 262 1.33 9.32 32.00
CA LEU A 262 0.43 9.15 33.14
C LEU A 262 0.32 7.67 33.51
N VAL A 263 0.46 6.76 32.55
CA VAL A 263 0.33 5.31 32.74
C VAL A 263 1.33 4.62 31.81
N ASP A 264 2.01 3.59 32.30
CA ASP A 264 2.97 2.79 31.53
C ASP A 264 2.90 1.31 31.93
N LEU A 265 1.80 0.67 31.53
CA LEU A 265 1.53 -0.75 31.77
C LEU A 265 2.28 -1.58 30.71
N ASP A 266 3.20 -2.44 31.15
CA ASP A 266 3.80 -3.52 30.36
C ASP A 266 3.61 -4.84 31.12
N VAL A 267 2.62 -5.62 30.69
CA VAL A 267 2.19 -6.84 31.39
C VAL A 267 3.30 -7.89 31.39
N ALA A 268 4.12 -7.96 30.35
CA ALA A 268 5.17 -8.96 30.24
C ALA A 268 6.35 -8.65 31.19
N ALA A 269 6.67 -7.36 31.35
CA ALA A 269 7.74 -6.92 32.25
C ALA A 269 7.31 -6.86 33.73
N GLN A 270 6.06 -6.47 33.99
CA GLN A 270 5.57 -6.15 35.34
C GLN A 270 4.73 -7.27 35.97
N GLY A 271 4.19 -8.18 35.15
CA GLY A 271 3.28 -9.25 35.58
C GLY A 271 3.98 -10.58 35.89
N VAL A 272 3.28 -11.43 36.64
CA VAL A 272 3.65 -12.83 36.86
C VAL A 272 2.47 -13.72 36.48
N ALA A 273 2.69 -14.74 35.66
CA ALA A 273 1.62 -15.65 35.23
C ALA A 273 0.87 -16.24 36.44
N GLY A 274 -0.46 -16.20 36.41
CA GLY A 274 -1.33 -16.64 37.50
C GLY A 274 -1.54 -15.65 38.65
N ALA A 275 -0.85 -14.50 38.69
CA ALA A 275 -1.12 -13.46 39.68
C ALA A 275 -2.43 -12.71 39.38
N ALA A 276 -3.10 -12.20 40.42
CA ALA A 276 -4.35 -11.46 40.30
C ALA A 276 -4.17 -9.94 40.08
N THR A 277 -2.97 -9.43 40.37
CA THR A 277 -2.62 -8.01 40.29
C THR A 277 -1.18 -7.84 39.80
N LEU A 278 -0.88 -6.65 39.28
CA LEU A 278 0.49 -6.20 38.97
C LEU A 278 0.60 -4.68 39.19
N THR A 279 1.81 -4.13 39.24
CA THR A 279 2.04 -2.68 39.44
C THR A 279 2.82 -2.11 38.27
N ASP A 280 2.35 -1.00 37.71
CA ASP A 280 3.02 -0.33 36.59
C ASP A 280 4.20 0.55 37.03
N ASP A 281 5.01 0.99 36.07
CA ASP A 281 6.21 1.81 36.33
C ASP A 281 5.89 3.20 36.88
N GLN A 282 4.62 3.61 36.83
CA GLN A 282 4.12 4.83 37.45
C GLN A 282 3.51 4.57 38.84
N GLY A 283 3.69 3.38 39.40
CA GLY A 283 3.28 2.99 40.75
C GLY A 283 1.79 2.63 40.90
N ARG A 284 1.06 2.42 39.80
CA ARG A 284 -0.38 2.11 39.85
C ARG A 284 -0.62 0.61 39.94
N VAL A 285 -1.50 0.22 40.85
CA VAL A 285 -1.89 -1.17 41.04
C VAL A 285 -3.03 -1.52 40.09
N TRP A 286 -2.78 -2.49 39.23
CA TRP A 286 -3.72 -3.04 38.27
C TRP A 286 -4.33 -4.34 38.79
N THR A 287 -5.65 -4.46 38.71
CA THR A 287 -6.43 -5.62 39.17
C THR A 287 -7.22 -6.23 38.02
N LEU A 288 -7.17 -7.56 37.90
CA LEU A 288 -7.95 -8.31 36.93
C LEU A 288 -9.43 -8.37 37.34
N ARG A 289 -10.32 -8.32 36.36
CA ARG A 289 -11.77 -8.42 36.55
C ARG A 289 -12.34 -9.67 35.89
N ASP A 290 -13.31 -10.28 36.56
CA ASP A 290 -14.05 -11.48 36.13
C ASP A 290 -13.11 -12.67 35.86
N GLU A 291 -13.09 -13.21 34.64
CA GLU A 291 -12.30 -14.40 34.27
C GLU A 291 -10.96 -14.06 33.60
N ALA A 292 -10.62 -12.76 33.54
CA ALA A 292 -9.32 -12.29 33.09
C ALA A 292 -8.20 -12.89 33.94
N HIS A 293 -7.16 -13.42 33.30
CA HIS A 293 -6.01 -14.03 33.99
C HIS A 293 -4.70 -13.74 33.27
N LEU A 294 -3.60 -13.68 34.03
CA LEU A 294 -2.26 -13.55 33.47
C LEU A 294 -1.76 -14.89 32.93
N SER A 295 -1.52 -14.98 31.62
CA SER A 295 -1.08 -16.19 30.92
C SER A 295 0.19 -15.94 30.11
N ASN A 296 1.07 -16.93 30.04
CA ASN A 296 2.23 -16.95 29.15
C ASN A 296 2.22 -18.18 28.23
N LEU A 297 1.01 -18.71 27.96
CA LEU A 297 0.79 -19.90 27.16
C LEU A 297 0.70 -19.55 25.67
N HIS A 298 1.78 -19.78 24.94
CA HIS A 298 1.83 -19.54 23.51
C HIS A 298 1.30 -20.74 22.74
N VAL A 299 0.12 -20.62 22.14
CA VAL A 299 -0.36 -21.59 21.16
C VAL A 299 0.55 -21.53 19.93
N ARG A 300 1.18 -22.64 19.59
CA ARG A 300 2.09 -22.76 18.45
C ARG A 300 1.39 -23.32 17.22
N MET A 301 0.38 -24.16 17.42
CA MET A 301 -0.47 -24.67 16.35
C MET A 301 -1.83 -25.13 16.89
N VAL A 302 -2.88 -24.82 16.12
CA VAL A 302 -4.17 -25.51 16.13
C VAL A 302 -4.31 -26.20 14.77
N GLY A 303 -4.62 -27.49 14.79
CA GLY A 303 -4.79 -28.30 13.59
C GLY A 303 -5.75 -29.44 13.83
N GLU A 304 -5.78 -30.37 12.89
CA GLU A 304 -6.69 -31.52 12.90
C GLU A 304 -5.92 -32.80 12.62
N VAL A 305 -6.18 -33.85 13.40
CA VAL A 305 -5.52 -35.15 13.23
C VAL A 305 -6.17 -35.90 12.05
N PRO A 306 -5.48 -36.08 10.91
CA PRO A 306 -6.10 -36.68 9.72
C PRO A 306 -6.20 -38.20 9.81
N ALA A 307 -5.33 -38.84 10.59
CA ALA A 307 -5.23 -40.28 10.72
C ALA A 307 -4.68 -40.69 12.09
N TRP A 308 -5.11 -41.86 12.56
CA TRP A 308 -4.70 -42.49 13.82
C TRP A 308 -4.05 -43.86 13.52
N PRO A 309 -2.82 -43.90 12.98
CA PRO A 309 -2.16 -45.15 12.60
C PRO A 309 -1.71 -45.92 13.85
N PRO A 310 -2.21 -47.15 14.08
CA PRO A 310 -1.76 -47.95 15.21
C PRO A 310 -0.34 -48.47 14.95
N SER A 311 0.56 -48.27 15.92
CA SER A 311 1.91 -48.85 15.92
C SER A 311 2.12 -49.65 17.20
N ARG A 312 2.81 -50.79 17.10
CA ARG A 312 3.20 -51.60 18.25
C ARG A 312 4.48 -52.36 17.98
N ASP A 313 5.24 -52.64 19.03
CA ASP A 313 6.33 -53.60 18.96
C ASP A 313 5.78 -55.04 18.78
N LEU A 314 6.65 -55.98 18.40
CA LEU A 314 6.24 -57.36 18.14
C LEU A 314 5.72 -58.08 19.39
N SER A 315 6.11 -57.64 20.59
CA SER A 315 5.57 -58.18 21.84
C SER A 315 4.18 -57.62 22.18
N GLY A 316 3.80 -56.49 21.59
CA GLY A 316 2.56 -55.77 21.86
C GLY A 316 2.57 -54.99 23.18
N ALA A 317 3.68 -55.01 23.93
CA ALA A 317 3.84 -54.31 25.21
C ALA A 317 4.09 -52.80 25.03
N ASP A 318 4.70 -52.42 23.90
CA ASP A 318 4.86 -51.03 23.53
C ASP A 318 3.91 -50.67 22.38
N ARG A 319 2.96 -49.77 22.65
CA ARG A 319 1.96 -49.28 21.70
C ARG A 319 2.08 -47.77 21.57
N THR A 320 2.09 -47.28 20.34
CA THR A 320 2.18 -45.85 20.04
C THR A 320 1.25 -45.47 18.89
N VAL A 321 0.94 -44.17 18.79
CA VAL A 321 0.24 -43.59 17.64
C VAL A 321 0.98 -42.35 17.17
N ALA A 322 1.52 -42.42 15.95
CA ALA A 322 2.14 -41.27 15.31
C ALA A 322 1.05 -40.42 14.65
N ILE A 323 0.80 -39.23 15.18
CA ILE A 323 -0.16 -38.29 14.61
C ILE A 323 0.56 -37.23 13.79
N ALA A 324 -0.08 -36.81 12.70
CA ALA A 324 0.38 -35.70 11.86
C ALA A 324 -0.70 -34.62 11.76
N PRO A 325 -0.97 -33.85 12.85
CA PRO A 325 -1.94 -32.77 12.79
C PRO A 325 -1.62 -31.80 11.66
N ALA A 326 -2.64 -31.34 10.96
CA ALA A 326 -2.49 -30.37 9.88
C ALA A 326 -3.55 -29.28 9.98
N GLY A 327 -3.23 -28.08 9.50
CA GLY A 327 -4.18 -26.97 9.47
C GLY A 327 -5.35 -27.18 8.50
N ILE A 328 -6.32 -26.27 8.59
CA ILE A 328 -7.59 -26.30 7.84
C ILE A 328 -7.41 -26.33 6.31
N MET A 329 -6.34 -25.74 5.77
CA MET A 329 -6.00 -25.73 4.35
C MET A 329 -5.86 -27.15 3.78
N ARG A 330 -5.40 -28.13 4.57
CA ARG A 330 -5.33 -29.54 4.11
C ARG A 330 -6.72 -30.08 3.79
N ARG A 331 -7.70 -29.82 4.66
CA ARG A 331 -9.09 -30.27 4.43
C ARG A 331 -9.73 -29.50 3.27
N LEU A 332 -9.56 -28.17 3.25
CA LEU A 332 -10.11 -27.31 2.21
C LEU A 332 -9.54 -27.65 0.82
N GLY A 333 -8.28 -28.10 0.75
CA GLY A 333 -7.62 -28.53 -0.48
C GLY A 333 -7.97 -29.96 -0.94
N ALA A 334 -8.67 -30.76 -0.12
CA ALA A 334 -9.04 -32.12 -0.50
C ALA A 334 -10.18 -32.18 -1.54
N GLY A 335 -10.98 -31.11 -1.64
CA GLY A 335 -12.05 -30.99 -2.62
C GLY A 335 -11.52 -30.59 -4.01
N ASN A 336 -12.07 -31.21 -5.07
CA ASN A 336 -11.67 -30.92 -6.45
C ASN A 336 -12.67 -30.08 -7.26
N ARG A 337 -13.84 -29.78 -6.70
CA ARG A 337 -14.89 -29.01 -7.39
C ARG A 337 -14.54 -27.51 -7.40
N PRO A 338 -14.50 -26.84 -8.56
CA PRO A 338 -14.45 -25.38 -8.63
C PRO A 338 -15.67 -24.74 -7.97
N LEU A 339 -15.50 -23.53 -7.44
CA LEU A 339 -16.62 -22.69 -7.05
C LEU A 339 -17.50 -22.42 -8.26
N ASP A 340 -18.80 -22.38 -8.02
CA ASP A 340 -19.76 -21.87 -9.00
C ASP A 340 -19.43 -20.40 -9.36
N SER A 341 -19.97 -19.88 -10.48
CA SER A 341 -19.72 -18.50 -10.89
C SER A 341 -20.05 -17.47 -9.80
N ALA A 342 -19.43 -16.29 -9.89
CA ALA A 342 -19.67 -15.21 -8.94
C ALA A 342 -21.17 -14.85 -8.84
N LEU A 343 -21.85 -14.77 -9.98
CA LEU A 343 -23.28 -14.52 -10.05
C LEU A 343 -24.10 -15.63 -9.38
N ARG A 344 -23.80 -16.91 -9.66
CA ARG A 344 -24.50 -18.04 -9.04
C ARG A 344 -24.40 -18.02 -7.53
N ARG A 345 -23.18 -17.85 -7.02
CA ARG A 345 -22.95 -17.83 -5.56
C ARG A 345 -23.61 -16.61 -4.91
N TYR A 346 -23.56 -15.45 -5.57
CA TYR A 346 -24.27 -14.26 -5.11
C TYR A 346 -25.78 -14.51 -4.99
N MET A 347 -26.40 -15.16 -5.99
CA MET A 347 -27.84 -15.48 -5.96
C MET A 347 -28.21 -16.54 -4.90
N LEU A 348 -27.33 -17.49 -4.62
CA LEU A 348 -27.51 -18.46 -3.54
C LEU A 348 -27.42 -17.80 -2.15
N GLY A 349 -26.51 -16.84 -1.98
CA GLY A 349 -26.30 -16.11 -0.72
C GLY A 349 -27.26 -14.94 -0.50
N SER A 350 -28.05 -14.55 -1.50
CA SER A 350 -28.99 -13.43 -1.40
C SER A 350 -30.34 -13.83 -0.77
N ASN A 351 -31.23 -12.84 -0.58
CA ASN A 351 -32.61 -13.06 -0.15
C ASN A 351 -33.62 -12.94 -1.31
N ALA A 352 -33.24 -13.35 -2.54
CA ALA A 352 -34.17 -13.39 -3.66
C ALA A 352 -35.42 -14.22 -3.31
N LEU A 353 -36.59 -13.77 -3.73
CA LEU A 353 -37.84 -14.52 -3.60
C LEU A 353 -37.76 -15.81 -4.40
N GLU A 354 -37.22 -15.73 -5.63
CA GLU A 354 -36.87 -16.88 -6.46
C GLU A 354 -35.85 -16.47 -7.53
N CYS A 355 -35.05 -17.43 -8.02
CA CYS A 355 -34.16 -17.27 -9.16
C CYS A 355 -34.23 -18.50 -10.07
N TRP A 356 -34.43 -18.28 -11.37
CA TRP A 356 -34.28 -19.29 -12.42
C TRP A 356 -33.02 -18.99 -13.24
N PRO A 357 -31.92 -19.74 -13.01
CA PRO A 357 -30.64 -19.44 -13.64
C PRO A 357 -30.63 -19.77 -15.13
N LEU A 358 -31.47 -20.74 -15.53
CA LEU A 358 -31.54 -21.32 -16.88
C LEU A 358 -30.24 -22.01 -17.30
N THR A 359 -29.51 -22.57 -16.32
CA THR A 359 -28.19 -23.22 -16.50
C THR A 359 -28.30 -24.73 -16.68
N ASP A 360 -29.48 -25.22 -17.04
CA ASP A 360 -29.77 -26.63 -17.21
C ASP A 360 -29.10 -27.17 -18.48
N GLY A 361 -28.65 -28.43 -18.45
CA GLY A 361 -27.89 -29.03 -19.56
C GLY A 361 -28.73 -29.24 -20.83
N GLU A 362 -28.07 -29.54 -21.96
CA GLU A 362 -28.69 -29.60 -23.29
C GLU A 362 -29.89 -30.55 -23.45
N GLN A 363 -30.01 -31.55 -22.57
CA GLN A 363 -31.13 -32.51 -22.57
C GLN A 363 -32.32 -32.07 -21.71
N ALA A 364 -32.25 -30.89 -21.09
CA ALA A 364 -33.33 -30.37 -20.26
C ALA A 364 -34.57 -30.04 -21.11
N THR A 365 -35.74 -30.17 -20.49
CA THR A 365 -37.03 -29.77 -21.09
C THR A 365 -37.66 -28.58 -20.37
N GLN A 366 -37.04 -28.12 -19.28
CA GLN A 366 -37.51 -27.05 -18.39
C GLN A 366 -36.31 -26.50 -17.60
N GLY A 367 -36.40 -25.25 -17.17
CA GLY A 367 -35.34 -24.57 -16.40
C GLY A 367 -35.56 -24.67 -14.90
N ALA A 368 -34.62 -25.19 -14.13
CA ALA A 368 -34.79 -25.39 -12.69
C ALA A 368 -34.83 -24.07 -11.90
N ALA A 369 -35.63 -24.05 -10.83
CA ALA A 369 -35.66 -22.96 -9.85
C ALA A 369 -34.60 -23.19 -8.76
N MET A 370 -33.97 -22.13 -8.24
CA MET A 370 -32.99 -22.24 -7.16
C MET A 370 -33.64 -22.45 -5.78
N ARG A 371 -34.85 -21.92 -5.54
CA ARG A 371 -35.50 -21.84 -4.21
C ARG A 371 -36.80 -22.64 -4.11
N GLY A 372 -37.02 -23.56 -5.05
CA GLY A 372 -38.09 -24.56 -4.98
C GLY A 372 -39.43 -24.16 -5.61
N SER A 373 -39.50 -23.02 -6.31
CA SER A 373 -40.64 -22.71 -7.19
C SER A 373 -40.75 -23.70 -8.35
N ALA A 374 -41.87 -23.65 -9.07
CA ALA A 374 -42.03 -24.44 -10.28
C ALA A 374 -40.90 -24.11 -11.29
N PRO A 375 -40.38 -25.10 -12.03
CA PRO A 375 -39.40 -24.85 -13.08
C PRO A 375 -40.00 -23.95 -14.16
N VAL A 376 -39.15 -23.18 -14.84
CA VAL A 376 -39.56 -22.41 -16.03
C VAL A 376 -39.89 -23.40 -17.14
N ILE A 377 -41.06 -23.26 -17.73
CA ILE A 377 -41.52 -24.08 -18.84
C ILE A 377 -41.57 -23.19 -20.08
N ALA A 378 -41.10 -23.73 -21.21
CA ALA A 378 -41.29 -23.09 -22.50
C ALA A 378 -42.73 -23.29 -22.98
N ALA A 379 -43.40 -22.21 -23.37
CA ALA A 379 -44.75 -22.20 -23.93
C ALA A 379 -44.77 -21.34 -25.20
N GLY A 380 -45.65 -21.64 -26.16
CA GLY A 380 -45.73 -20.91 -27.43
C GLY A 380 -45.30 -21.72 -28.66
N LYS A 381 -45.64 -21.23 -29.86
CA LYS A 381 -46.04 -22.05 -31.01
C LYS A 381 -44.93 -22.59 -31.93
N GLN A 382 -43.64 -22.28 -31.77
CA GLN A 382 -42.61 -22.73 -32.74
C GLN A 382 -41.32 -23.38 -32.19
N ALA A 383 -40.77 -23.07 -31.00
CA ALA A 383 -39.70 -23.91 -30.41
C ALA A 383 -39.36 -23.65 -28.93
N PRO A 384 -38.84 -24.66 -28.20
CA PRO A 384 -38.18 -24.46 -26.91
C PRO A 384 -36.81 -23.75 -27.05
N PRO A 385 -36.29 -23.12 -25.98
CA PRO A 385 -34.92 -22.60 -25.96
C PRO A 385 -33.89 -23.75 -26.08
N LEU A 386 -32.66 -23.40 -26.44
CA LEU A 386 -31.51 -24.29 -26.41
C LEU A 386 -30.86 -24.25 -25.01
N TRP A 387 -31.32 -25.12 -24.12
CA TRP A 387 -30.77 -25.24 -22.77
C TRP A 387 -29.26 -25.51 -22.78
N GLY A 388 -28.51 -24.78 -21.95
CA GLY A 388 -27.06 -24.95 -21.80
C GLY A 388 -26.23 -24.58 -23.02
N LYS A 389 -26.81 -23.92 -24.04
CA LYS A 389 -26.11 -23.47 -25.26
C LYS A 389 -25.96 -21.96 -25.38
N GLY A 390 -26.57 -21.19 -24.48
CA GLY A 390 -26.37 -19.75 -24.39
C GLY A 390 -25.11 -19.39 -23.61
N THR A 391 -24.46 -18.29 -23.98
CA THR A 391 -23.24 -17.79 -23.33
C THR A 391 -23.45 -16.34 -22.89
N LEU A 392 -23.56 -16.10 -21.59
CA LEU A 392 -23.55 -14.73 -21.04
C LEU A 392 -22.13 -14.15 -21.01
N ALA A 393 -21.16 -14.95 -20.52
CA ALA A 393 -19.73 -14.63 -20.49
C ALA A 393 -18.92 -15.90 -20.18
N ASP A 394 -17.59 -15.90 -20.37
CA ASP A 394 -16.72 -17.05 -20.08
C ASP A 394 -16.55 -17.34 -18.57
N TRP A 395 -16.94 -16.40 -17.69
CA TRP A 395 -16.92 -16.57 -16.23
C TRP A 395 -18.27 -16.92 -15.61
N ILE A 396 -19.33 -17.03 -16.42
CA ILE A 396 -20.67 -17.47 -16.00
C ILE A 396 -20.92 -18.84 -16.64
N GLU A 397 -21.54 -19.76 -15.92
CA GLU A 397 -21.92 -21.05 -16.52
C GLU A 397 -22.87 -20.88 -17.73
N PRO A 398 -22.88 -21.81 -18.70
CA PRO A 398 -23.78 -21.74 -19.85
C PRO A 398 -25.26 -21.65 -19.43
N VAL A 399 -26.02 -20.86 -20.19
CA VAL A 399 -27.44 -20.58 -19.93
C VAL A 399 -28.33 -21.01 -21.11
N ALA A 400 -29.60 -20.58 -21.14
CA ALA A 400 -30.48 -20.81 -22.27
C ALA A 400 -30.08 -19.90 -23.46
N GLY A 401 -29.88 -20.51 -24.63
CA GLY A 401 -29.71 -19.81 -25.90
C GLY A 401 -31.00 -19.80 -26.72
N PHE A 402 -31.21 -18.75 -27.50
CA PHE A 402 -32.41 -18.58 -28.33
C PHE A 402 -31.98 -18.51 -29.80
N PRO A 403 -32.26 -19.57 -30.57
CA PRO A 403 -31.78 -19.67 -31.95
C PRO A 403 -32.51 -18.70 -32.88
N ASP A 404 -31.83 -18.35 -33.97
CA ASP A 404 -32.39 -17.60 -35.09
C ASP A 404 -33.60 -18.30 -35.71
N GLN A 405 -34.44 -17.52 -36.40
CA GLN A 405 -35.66 -17.97 -37.09
C GLN A 405 -36.71 -18.62 -36.18
N ARG A 406 -36.69 -18.34 -34.87
CA ARG A 406 -37.65 -18.90 -33.91
C ARG A 406 -38.21 -17.83 -32.97
N ASN A 407 -39.44 -18.05 -32.53
CA ASN A 407 -40.04 -17.32 -31.41
C ASN A 407 -40.61 -18.27 -30.36
N GLY A 408 -40.83 -17.74 -29.16
CA GLY A 408 -41.42 -18.50 -28.07
C GLY A 408 -41.54 -17.68 -26.80
N ALA A 409 -41.96 -18.34 -25.73
CA ALA A 409 -42.07 -17.73 -24.41
C ALA A 409 -41.57 -18.68 -23.31
N LEU A 410 -41.00 -18.10 -22.27
CA LEU A 410 -40.68 -18.75 -21.01
C LEU A 410 -41.66 -18.26 -19.95
N THR A 411 -42.30 -19.18 -19.23
CA THR A 411 -43.19 -18.84 -18.12
C THR A 411 -42.54 -19.23 -16.80
N ALA A 412 -42.34 -18.25 -15.92
CA ALA A 412 -41.82 -18.43 -14.58
C ALA A 412 -42.86 -17.97 -13.55
N THR A 413 -43.10 -18.78 -12.51
CA THR A 413 -44.12 -18.50 -11.49
C THR A 413 -43.51 -18.66 -10.10
N PRO A 414 -43.35 -17.57 -9.32
CA PRO A 414 -42.87 -17.66 -7.95
C PRO A 414 -43.80 -18.54 -7.11
N GLY A 415 -43.24 -19.54 -6.43
CA GLY A 415 -43.99 -20.47 -5.58
C GLY A 415 -44.54 -19.81 -4.32
N THR A 416 -43.83 -18.79 -3.82
CA THR A 416 -44.22 -18.01 -2.64
C THR A 416 -44.80 -16.65 -3.04
N VAL A 417 -45.85 -16.20 -2.34
CA VAL A 417 -46.43 -14.87 -2.55
C VAL A 417 -45.54 -13.82 -1.88
N GLY A 418 -44.95 -12.92 -2.67
CA GLY A 418 -44.10 -11.82 -2.18
C GLY A 418 -44.87 -10.60 -1.69
N THR A 419 -44.16 -9.47 -1.59
CA THR A 419 -44.73 -8.16 -1.23
C THR A 419 -45.28 -7.41 -2.46
N ALA A 420 -46.10 -6.37 -2.22
CA ALA A 420 -46.64 -5.53 -3.30
C ALA A 420 -45.58 -4.65 -3.99
N SER A 421 -44.47 -4.36 -3.31
CA SER A 421 -43.25 -3.83 -3.91
C SER A 421 -42.32 -4.99 -4.27
N TRP A 422 -41.82 -5.02 -5.50
CA TRP A 422 -40.99 -6.12 -6.00
C TRP A 422 -40.09 -5.63 -7.15
N SER A 423 -39.07 -6.41 -7.48
CA SER A 423 -38.33 -6.26 -8.74
C SER A 423 -38.12 -7.58 -9.44
N VAL A 424 -37.91 -7.49 -10.76
CA VAL A 424 -37.52 -8.61 -11.61
C VAL A 424 -36.24 -8.26 -12.35
N ASP A 425 -35.27 -9.16 -12.26
CA ASP A 425 -34.00 -9.07 -12.94
C ASP A 425 -33.91 -10.16 -13.99
N HIS A 426 -33.21 -9.88 -15.09
CA HIS A 426 -32.67 -10.91 -15.96
C HIS A 426 -31.31 -10.46 -16.49
N VAL A 427 -30.51 -11.42 -16.96
CA VAL A 427 -29.22 -11.16 -17.59
C VAL A 427 -29.28 -11.69 -19.01
N ARG A 428 -28.92 -10.85 -19.98
CA ARG A 428 -28.87 -11.19 -21.41
C ARG A 428 -27.51 -10.90 -22.02
N SER A 429 -27.22 -11.53 -23.15
CA SER A 429 -26.09 -11.19 -24.02
C SER A 429 -26.42 -11.53 -25.46
N GLY A 430 -25.63 -11.00 -26.38
CA GLY A 430 -25.82 -11.09 -27.81
C GLY A 430 -26.71 -9.97 -28.34
N ALA A 431 -26.69 -9.72 -29.65
CA ALA A 431 -27.45 -8.62 -30.23
C ALA A 431 -28.96 -8.93 -30.28
N GLY A 432 -29.35 -10.18 -30.61
CA GLY A 432 -30.76 -10.56 -30.75
C GLY A 432 -31.61 -9.61 -31.62
N LEU A 433 -32.94 -9.70 -31.52
CA LEU A 433 -33.85 -8.85 -32.29
C LEU A 433 -34.91 -8.14 -31.43
N SER A 434 -35.87 -8.88 -30.88
CA SER A 434 -36.92 -8.31 -30.03
C SER A 434 -37.28 -9.24 -28.89
N GLU A 435 -37.38 -8.68 -27.69
CA GLU A 435 -37.69 -9.39 -26.45
C GLU A 435 -38.79 -8.63 -25.70
N VAL A 436 -39.67 -9.35 -25.00
CA VAL A 436 -40.71 -8.77 -24.14
C VAL A 436 -40.70 -9.45 -22.78
N LEU A 437 -40.41 -8.70 -21.72
CA LEU A 437 -40.59 -9.16 -20.35
C LEU A 437 -41.94 -8.66 -19.84
N GLU A 438 -42.87 -9.59 -19.63
CA GLU A 438 -44.16 -9.32 -19.00
C GLU A 438 -44.15 -9.76 -17.53
N MET A 439 -44.56 -8.87 -16.64
CA MET A 439 -44.63 -9.10 -15.20
C MET A 439 -46.07 -8.90 -14.74
N HIS A 440 -46.76 -10.02 -14.48
CA HIS A 440 -48.16 -10.08 -14.11
C HIS A 440 -48.29 -10.11 -12.59
N ASP A 441 -48.96 -9.13 -12.00
CA ASP A 441 -49.28 -9.16 -10.57
C ASP A 441 -50.38 -10.21 -10.26
N ARG A 442 -50.66 -10.42 -8.96
CA ARG A 442 -51.67 -11.37 -8.49
C ARG A 442 -53.11 -10.85 -8.54
N GLY A 443 -53.37 -9.74 -9.23
CA GLY A 443 -54.72 -9.25 -9.43
C GLY A 443 -55.59 -10.29 -10.12
N ARG A 444 -56.84 -10.41 -9.66
CA ARG A 444 -57.78 -11.42 -10.19
C ARG A 444 -58.31 -11.07 -11.58
N GLY A 445 -58.04 -9.86 -12.07
CA GLY A 445 -58.62 -9.35 -13.30
C GLY A 445 -60.11 -9.07 -13.14
N THR A 446 -60.53 -8.59 -11.97
CA THR A 446 -61.91 -8.18 -11.69
C THR A 446 -61.93 -6.72 -11.30
N GLU A 447 -63.08 -6.02 -11.41
CA GLU A 447 -63.18 -4.60 -11.02
C GLU A 447 -62.76 -4.32 -9.56
N ALA A 448 -62.91 -5.31 -8.67
CA ALA A 448 -62.48 -5.22 -7.27
C ALA A 448 -61.00 -5.58 -7.04
N SER A 449 -60.33 -6.18 -8.03
CA SER A 449 -58.94 -6.63 -7.99
C SER A 449 -58.38 -6.66 -9.41
N ASN A 450 -58.12 -5.47 -9.96
CA ASN A 450 -57.51 -5.34 -11.28
C ASN A 450 -56.14 -6.01 -11.28
N ARG A 451 -55.79 -6.64 -12.41
CA ARG A 451 -54.46 -7.19 -12.64
C ARG A 451 -53.61 -6.17 -13.38
N THR A 452 -52.44 -5.86 -12.85
CA THR A 452 -51.45 -5.00 -13.51
C THR A 452 -50.41 -5.88 -14.20
N ILE A 453 -50.12 -5.57 -15.46
CA ILE A 453 -49.08 -6.21 -16.25
C ILE A 453 -48.09 -5.12 -16.68
N TRP A 454 -46.86 -5.22 -16.22
CA TRP A 454 -45.78 -4.37 -16.69
C TRP A 454 -45.09 -5.06 -17.87
N ARG A 455 -44.86 -4.32 -18.96
CA ARG A 455 -44.18 -4.84 -20.16
C ARG A 455 -42.95 -4.02 -20.49
N ILE A 456 -41.83 -4.70 -20.63
CA ILE A 456 -40.56 -4.12 -21.06
C ILE A 456 -40.24 -4.73 -22.42
N TYR A 457 -40.32 -3.91 -23.47
CA TYR A 457 -39.94 -4.29 -24.81
C TYR A 457 -38.51 -3.88 -25.05
N THR A 458 -37.66 -4.83 -25.41
CA THR A 458 -36.27 -4.59 -25.79
C THR A 458 -36.17 -4.83 -27.30
N GLN A 459 -35.75 -3.82 -28.07
CA GLN A 459 -35.75 -3.87 -29.54
C GLN A 459 -34.40 -3.43 -30.10
N ALA A 460 -33.70 -4.34 -30.79
CA ALA A 460 -32.42 -4.04 -31.46
C ALA A 460 -32.60 -3.02 -32.59
N VAL A 461 -33.80 -2.98 -33.21
CA VAL A 461 -34.19 -1.98 -34.20
C VAL A 461 -35.51 -1.34 -33.75
N PRO A 462 -35.54 -0.05 -33.36
CA PRO A 462 -34.54 1.00 -33.61
C PRO A 462 -33.49 1.24 -32.49
N ASN A 463 -33.07 0.21 -31.73
CA ASN A 463 -32.15 0.30 -30.58
C ASN A 463 -32.77 1.05 -29.38
N GLN A 464 -33.75 0.42 -28.73
CA GLN A 464 -34.47 1.05 -27.61
C GLN A 464 -35.07 0.02 -26.64
N ILE A 465 -35.40 0.51 -25.44
CA ILE A 465 -36.32 -0.17 -24.50
C ILE A 465 -37.62 0.66 -24.40
N LEU A 466 -38.78 0.03 -24.55
CA LEU A 466 -40.08 0.66 -24.34
C LEU A 466 -40.77 0.08 -23.10
N ILE A 467 -41.36 0.95 -22.29
CA ILE A 467 -42.02 0.58 -21.04
C ILE A 467 -43.51 0.83 -21.17
N PHE A 468 -44.30 -0.21 -20.92
CA PHE A 468 -45.76 -0.13 -20.91
C PHE A 468 -46.34 -0.71 -19.61
N ARG A 469 -47.55 -0.27 -19.29
CA ARG A 469 -48.37 -0.83 -18.22
C ARG A 469 -49.76 -1.14 -18.75
N GLU A 470 -50.19 -2.38 -18.65
CA GLU A 470 -51.57 -2.79 -18.87
C GLU A 470 -52.29 -3.02 -17.54
N THR A 471 -53.55 -2.61 -17.47
CA THR A 471 -54.47 -2.93 -16.38
C THR A 471 -55.64 -3.72 -16.94
N VAL A 472 -55.88 -4.91 -16.42
CA VAL A 472 -56.95 -5.82 -16.83
C VAL A 472 -57.99 -5.91 -15.71
N ALA A 473 -59.25 -5.66 -16.05
CA ALA A 473 -60.43 -5.81 -15.20
C ALA A 473 -61.36 -6.90 -15.80
N ALA A 474 -62.59 -7.03 -15.28
CA ALA A 474 -63.49 -8.13 -15.63
C ALA A 474 -63.86 -8.13 -17.12
N ASP A 475 -64.23 -6.96 -17.65
CA ASP A 475 -64.75 -6.78 -19.02
C ASP A 475 -63.93 -5.77 -19.85
N SER A 476 -62.80 -5.26 -19.32
CA SER A 476 -61.97 -4.26 -19.99
C SER A 476 -60.48 -4.43 -19.70
N SER A 477 -59.63 -3.98 -20.63
CA SER A 477 -58.21 -3.74 -20.36
C SER A 477 -57.77 -2.40 -20.94
N SER A 478 -56.74 -1.79 -20.37
CA SER A 478 -56.16 -0.54 -20.84
C SER A 478 -54.64 -0.62 -20.80
N MET A 479 -53.97 -0.21 -21.88
CA MET A 479 -52.52 -0.17 -21.96
C MET A 479 -52.04 1.27 -22.04
N ALA A 480 -51.07 1.63 -21.20
CA ALA A 480 -50.40 2.92 -21.23
C ALA A 480 -48.94 2.73 -21.64
N PHE A 481 -48.49 3.55 -22.58
CA PHE A 481 -47.07 3.78 -22.86
C PHE A 481 -46.51 4.74 -21.82
N LEU A 482 -45.38 4.39 -21.21
CA LEU A 482 -44.82 5.13 -20.08
C LEU A 482 -43.52 5.86 -20.45
N ALA A 483 -42.60 5.18 -21.12
CA ALA A 483 -41.31 5.76 -21.50
C ALA A 483 -40.60 4.98 -22.63
N THR A 484 -39.69 5.68 -23.30
CA THR A 484 -38.67 5.11 -24.20
C THR A 484 -37.29 5.38 -23.60
N VAL A 485 -36.43 4.36 -23.58
CA VAL A 485 -34.99 4.50 -23.34
C VAL A 485 -34.27 4.26 -24.67
N PRO A 486 -33.78 5.31 -25.34
CA PRO A 486 -33.01 5.18 -26.57
C PRO A 486 -31.59 4.72 -26.26
N ASP A 487 -30.99 3.99 -27.19
CA ASP A 487 -29.59 3.53 -27.15
C ASP A 487 -29.17 2.91 -25.80
N PRO A 488 -29.90 1.88 -25.31
CA PRO A 488 -29.64 1.25 -24.01
C PRO A 488 -28.26 0.57 -23.90
N GLY A 489 -27.54 0.39 -25.00
CA GLY A 489 -26.18 -0.17 -25.00
C GLY A 489 -26.12 -1.67 -24.68
N ILE A 490 -27.22 -2.40 -24.85
CA ILE A 490 -27.32 -3.82 -24.46
C ILE A 490 -27.17 -4.81 -25.63
N PHE A 491 -27.27 -4.37 -26.88
CA PHE A 491 -27.28 -5.27 -28.04
C PHE A 491 -25.87 -5.63 -28.52
N ASP A 492 -25.07 -6.22 -27.62
CA ASP A 492 -23.73 -6.74 -27.91
C ASP A 492 -23.48 -8.07 -27.15
N ASP A 493 -22.32 -8.70 -27.38
CA ASP A 493 -21.99 -10.02 -26.81
C ASP A 493 -21.63 -9.99 -25.31
N ARG A 494 -21.62 -8.83 -24.66
CA ARG A 494 -21.34 -8.71 -23.23
C ARG A 494 -22.57 -9.07 -22.41
N PRO A 495 -22.40 -9.51 -21.16
CA PRO A 495 -23.52 -9.73 -20.27
C PRO A 495 -24.09 -8.39 -19.78
N HIS A 496 -25.39 -8.19 -20.00
CA HIS A 496 -26.14 -7.02 -19.55
C HIS A 496 -27.17 -7.40 -18.50
N HIS A 497 -27.17 -6.70 -17.37
CA HIS A 497 -28.15 -6.84 -16.28
C HIS A 497 -29.28 -5.85 -16.48
N ILE A 498 -30.52 -6.34 -16.54
CA ILE A 498 -31.70 -5.49 -16.66
C ILE A 498 -32.62 -5.77 -15.48
N ARG A 499 -33.01 -4.71 -14.77
CA ARG A 499 -33.95 -4.76 -13.64
C ARG A 499 -35.10 -3.81 -13.86
N PHE A 500 -36.32 -4.32 -13.69
CA PHE A 500 -37.50 -3.51 -13.50
C PHE A 500 -37.98 -3.61 -12.05
N ARG A 501 -38.17 -2.47 -11.36
CA ARG A 501 -38.61 -2.43 -9.97
C ARG A 501 -39.88 -1.60 -9.80
N THR A 502 -40.71 -2.01 -8.85
CA THR A 502 -41.89 -1.27 -8.41
C THR A 502 -41.89 -1.07 -6.90
N VAL A 503 -42.27 0.12 -6.43
CA VAL A 503 -42.39 0.44 -5.00
C VAL A 503 -43.74 1.11 -4.76
N VAL A 504 -44.56 0.48 -3.92
CA VAL A 504 -45.88 0.98 -3.55
C VAL A 504 -45.78 1.92 -2.34
N SER A 505 -46.31 3.13 -2.47
CA SER A 505 -46.41 4.09 -1.36
C SER A 505 -47.59 5.05 -1.57
N GLY A 506 -48.37 5.29 -0.52
CA GLY A 506 -49.40 6.33 -0.53
C GLY A 506 -50.49 6.21 -1.61
N GLY A 507 -50.80 5.00 -2.08
CA GLY A 507 -51.79 4.75 -3.15
C GLY A 507 -51.27 4.92 -4.58
N ALA A 508 -49.96 5.15 -4.74
CA ALA A 508 -49.28 5.13 -6.02
C ALA A 508 -48.23 4.00 -6.06
N THR A 509 -47.85 3.60 -7.28
CA THR A 509 -46.78 2.64 -7.53
C THR A 509 -45.70 3.34 -8.36
N ALA A 510 -44.58 3.66 -7.72
CA ALA A 510 -43.39 4.17 -8.38
C ALA A 510 -42.67 3.02 -9.09
N TRP A 511 -42.06 3.29 -10.24
CA TRP A 511 -41.34 2.29 -11.02
C TRP A 511 -39.99 2.82 -11.52
N TRP A 512 -39.04 1.91 -11.71
CA TRP A 512 -37.74 2.22 -12.31
C TRP A 512 -37.28 1.09 -13.22
N LEU A 513 -36.54 1.46 -14.27
CA LEU A 513 -35.74 0.56 -15.10
C LEU A 513 -34.26 0.86 -14.87
N ASP A 514 -33.55 -0.13 -14.36
CA ASP A 514 -32.10 -0.09 -14.20
C ASP A 514 -31.45 -1.03 -15.24
N VAL A 515 -30.39 -0.57 -15.90
CA VAL A 515 -29.57 -1.35 -16.84
C VAL A 515 -28.11 -1.23 -16.40
N ASP A 516 -27.43 -2.36 -16.25
CA ASP A 516 -26.03 -2.44 -15.82
C ASP A 516 -25.72 -1.67 -14.52
N GLY A 517 -26.71 -1.64 -13.64
CA GLY A 517 -26.64 -0.96 -12.35
C GLY A 517 -26.95 0.54 -12.39
N GLU A 518 -27.14 1.12 -13.57
CA GLU A 518 -27.52 2.53 -13.76
C GLU A 518 -29.04 2.67 -13.95
N ASN A 519 -29.61 3.75 -13.39
CA ASN A 519 -31.02 4.04 -13.57
C ASN A 519 -31.26 4.78 -14.89
N LEU A 520 -31.95 4.16 -15.84
CA LEU A 520 -32.22 4.74 -17.15
C LEU A 520 -33.63 5.33 -17.28
N ALA A 521 -34.59 4.84 -16.49
CA ALA A 521 -35.92 5.42 -16.45
C ALA A 521 -36.58 5.28 -15.07
N VAL A 522 -37.47 6.22 -14.77
CA VAL A 522 -38.27 6.28 -13.55
C VAL A 522 -39.63 6.90 -13.84
N GLY A 523 -40.68 6.45 -13.15
CA GLY A 523 -41.99 7.07 -13.18
C GLY A 523 -42.86 6.66 -12.00
N SER A 524 -44.12 7.07 -12.02
CA SER A 524 -45.10 6.75 -10.98
C SER A 524 -46.51 6.67 -11.54
N GLU A 525 -47.24 5.64 -11.15
CA GLU A 525 -48.60 5.38 -11.59
C GLU A 525 -49.58 5.46 -10.41
N ALA A 526 -50.74 6.08 -10.64
CA ALA A 526 -51.82 6.17 -9.65
C ALA A 526 -52.61 4.84 -9.56
N LEU A 527 -51.94 3.78 -9.13
CA LEU A 527 -52.51 2.45 -8.96
C LEU A 527 -51.98 1.76 -7.68
N THR A 528 -52.79 0.84 -7.16
CA THR A 528 -52.43 0.00 -6.02
C THR A 528 -51.68 -1.24 -6.51
N GLY A 529 -50.37 -1.28 -6.29
CA GLY A 529 -49.56 -2.45 -6.64
C GLY A 529 -49.96 -3.70 -5.84
N GLN A 530 -49.77 -4.87 -6.45
CA GLN A 530 -49.99 -6.17 -5.83
C GLN A 530 -48.74 -7.05 -5.96
N PRO A 531 -48.61 -8.12 -5.15
CA PRO A 531 -47.51 -9.05 -5.28
C PRO A 531 -47.39 -9.63 -6.69
N LEU A 532 -46.17 -9.92 -7.12
CA LEU A 532 -45.92 -10.56 -8.41
C LEU A 532 -46.52 -11.97 -8.45
N GLY A 533 -47.21 -12.28 -9.55
CA GLY A 533 -47.89 -13.55 -9.77
C GLY A 533 -47.16 -14.45 -10.75
N ARG A 534 -46.76 -13.90 -11.90
CA ARG A 534 -46.16 -14.66 -13.01
C ARG A 534 -45.28 -13.73 -13.85
N ILE A 535 -44.21 -14.30 -14.41
CA ILE A 535 -43.37 -13.65 -15.41
C ILE A 535 -43.45 -14.43 -16.71
N GLU A 536 -43.59 -13.72 -17.81
CA GLU A 536 -43.44 -14.27 -19.16
C GLU A 536 -42.31 -13.52 -19.86
N TYR A 537 -41.31 -14.25 -20.34
CA TYR A 537 -40.25 -13.71 -21.18
C TYR A 537 -40.48 -14.23 -22.60
N LEU A 538 -40.86 -13.35 -23.51
CA LEU A 538 -41.10 -13.64 -24.92
C LEU A 538 -39.89 -13.20 -25.74
N TRP A 539 -39.49 -14.02 -26.70
CA TRP A 539 -38.46 -13.66 -27.67
C TRP A 539 -39.00 -13.84 -29.08
N ASP A 540 -38.59 -12.94 -29.97
CA ASP A 540 -38.86 -13.00 -31.40
C ASP A 540 -37.55 -12.85 -32.16
N GLN A 541 -37.10 -13.95 -32.77
CA GLN A 541 -35.90 -14.03 -33.59
C GLN A 541 -36.24 -14.44 -35.04
N GLU A 542 -37.46 -14.20 -35.53
CA GLU A 542 -37.95 -14.75 -36.82
C GLU A 542 -37.23 -14.24 -38.09
N ALA A 543 -36.31 -13.27 -38.01
CA ALA A 543 -35.54 -12.84 -39.17
C ALA A 543 -34.49 -13.88 -39.59
N ALA A 544 -34.21 -13.96 -40.90
CA ALA A 544 -33.30 -14.96 -41.48
C ALA A 544 -31.82 -14.84 -41.03
N GLU A 545 -31.44 -13.69 -40.44
CA GLU A 545 -30.09 -13.34 -39.97
C GLU A 545 -30.17 -12.77 -38.53
N ALA A 546 -31.01 -13.33 -37.68
CA ALA A 546 -31.06 -12.93 -36.27
C ALA A 546 -29.74 -13.29 -35.57
N ASP A 547 -29.15 -12.34 -34.85
CA ASP A 547 -27.95 -12.58 -34.05
C ASP A 547 -28.25 -13.44 -32.80
N ASP A 548 -27.21 -14.07 -32.26
CA ASP A 548 -27.31 -14.89 -31.06
C ASP A 548 -27.94 -14.10 -29.89
N LEU A 549 -28.77 -14.77 -29.10
CA LEU A 549 -29.33 -14.26 -27.85
C LEU A 549 -29.21 -15.33 -26.76
N SER A 550 -28.73 -14.91 -25.59
CA SER A 550 -28.68 -15.75 -24.40
C SER A 550 -29.41 -15.07 -23.25
N LEU A 551 -30.07 -15.87 -22.40
CA LEU A 551 -30.78 -15.40 -21.20
C LEU A 551 -30.45 -16.31 -20.03
N GLY A 552 -30.18 -15.71 -18.88
CA GLY A 552 -30.12 -16.41 -17.61
C GLY A 552 -30.58 -15.55 -16.45
N TYR A 553 -30.63 -16.18 -15.28
CA TYR A 553 -30.80 -15.49 -14.00
C TYR A 553 -32.06 -14.62 -13.91
N LEU A 554 -33.19 -15.15 -14.38
CA LEU A 554 -34.49 -14.53 -14.16
C LEU A 554 -34.80 -14.56 -12.66
N THR A 555 -34.74 -13.41 -11.99
CA THR A 555 -34.72 -13.32 -10.52
C THR A 555 -35.82 -12.39 -10.04
N VAL A 556 -36.50 -12.79 -8.97
CA VAL A 556 -37.57 -11.99 -8.34
C VAL A 556 -37.13 -11.60 -6.95
N TRP A 557 -37.33 -10.33 -6.60
CA TRP A 557 -37.03 -9.78 -5.29
C TRP A 557 -38.27 -9.17 -4.64
N ASN A 558 -38.29 -9.18 -3.31
CA ASN A 558 -39.22 -8.37 -2.51
C ASN A 558 -38.67 -6.94 -2.35
N ALA A 559 -39.33 -6.14 -1.50
CA ALA A 559 -38.96 -4.75 -1.22
C ALA A 559 -37.53 -4.55 -0.69
N ASP A 560 -36.92 -5.58 -0.10
CA ASP A 560 -35.57 -5.59 0.49
C ASP A 560 -34.47 -6.02 -0.49
N GLN A 561 -34.70 -5.83 -1.79
CA GLN A 561 -33.74 -6.14 -2.85
C GLN A 561 -32.37 -5.43 -2.66
N PRO A 562 -31.25 -6.08 -3.07
CA PRO A 562 -29.95 -5.40 -3.16
C PRO A 562 -29.99 -4.27 -4.21
N SER A 563 -29.00 -3.38 -4.23
CA SER A 563 -28.91 -2.36 -5.29
C SER A 563 -28.68 -3.01 -6.67
N ALA A 564 -29.17 -2.40 -7.75
CA ALA A 564 -28.95 -2.90 -9.11
C ALA A 564 -27.45 -2.97 -9.43
N ALA A 565 -26.68 -1.95 -9.01
CA ALA A 565 -25.22 -1.92 -9.15
C ALA A 565 -24.53 -3.11 -8.47
N THR A 566 -24.99 -3.54 -7.29
CA THR A 566 -24.42 -4.71 -6.60
C THR A 566 -24.66 -6.01 -7.38
N VAL A 567 -25.86 -6.17 -7.97
CA VAL A 567 -26.16 -7.34 -8.81
C VAL A 567 -25.33 -7.32 -10.09
N HIS A 568 -25.24 -6.17 -10.76
CA HIS A 568 -24.40 -6.01 -11.95
C HIS A 568 -22.91 -6.32 -11.66
N GLN A 569 -22.38 -5.90 -10.50
CA GLN A 569 -21.02 -6.31 -10.09
C GLN A 569 -20.87 -7.83 -10.00
N ALA A 570 -21.88 -8.57 -9.52
CA ALA A 570 -21.84 -10.03 -9.50
C ALA A 570 -21.89 -10.63 -10.92
N VAL A 571 -22.69 -10.04 -11.83
CA VAL A 571 -22.74 -10.41 -13.26
C VAL A 571 -21.37 -10.26 -13.91
N MET A 572 -20.65 -9.18 -13.62
CA MET A 572 -19.32 -8.90 -14.17
C MET A 572 -18.19 -9.69 -13.50
N GLY A 573 -18.47 -10.48 -12.46
CA GLY A 573 -17.44 -11.22 -11.71
C GLY A 573 -16.64 -10.36 -10.74
N PHE A 574 -17.25 -9.29 -10.22
CA PHE A 574 -16.71 -8.33 -9.23
C PHE A 574 -15.36 -7.67 -9.60
N PRO A 575 -15.13 -7.21 -10.84
CA PRO A 575 -13.89 -6.53 -11.19
C PRO A 575 -13.70 -5.27 -10.32
N GLY A 576 -12.46 -4.96 -9.97
CA GLY A 576 -12.10 -3.79 -9.15
C GLY A 576 -12.15 -4.02 -7.65
N GLU A 577 -12.66 -5.17 -7.17
CA GLU A 577 -12.49 -5.56 -5.76
C GLU A 577 -11.02 -5.62 -5.36
N THR A 578 -10.71 -5.09 -4.19
CA THR A 578 -9.39 -5.24 -3.58
C THR A 578 -9.14 -6.69 -3.16
N ALA A 579 -7.87 -7.08 -3.11
CA ALA A 579 -7.45 -8.43 -2.76
C ALA A 579 -8.11 -8.97 -1.47
N GLY A 580 -8.09 -8.17 -0.41
CA GLY A 580 -8.68 -8.48 0.88
C GLY A 580 -10.19 -8.51 0.88
N ALA A 581 -10.86 -7.58 0.19
CA ALA A 581 -12.32 -7.58 0.06
C ALA A 581 -12.80 -8.87 -0.64
N ARG A 582 -12.11 -9.28 -1.71
CA ARG A 582 -12.42 -10.53 -2.41
C ARG A 582 -12.17 -11.75 -1.55
N ALA A 583 -11.08 -11.78 -0.77
CA ALA A 583 -10.78 -12.88 0.14
C ALA A 583 -11.90 -13.02 1.20
N LEU A 584 -12.30 -11.91 1.85
CA LEU A 584 -13.40 -11.89 2.82
C LEU A 584 -14.71 -12.37 2.23
N ARG A 585 -15.07 -11.89 1.03
CA ARG A 585 -16.30 -12.29 0.36
C ARG A 585 -16.33 -13.78 0.04
N LEU A 586 -15.28 -14.32 -0.59
CA LEU A 586 -15.19 -15.74 -0.92
C LEU A 586 -15.29 -16.63 0.32
N SER A 587 -14.65 -16.21 1.40
CA SER A 587 -14.67 -16.90 2.68
C SER A 587 -16.06 -16.87 3.34
N ALA A 588 -16.75 -15.72 3.30
CA ALA A 588 -18.10 -15.57 3.81
C ALA A 588 -19.10 -16.48 3.05
N GLU A 589 -18.99 -16.54 1.72
CA GLU A 589 -19.85 -17.38 0.89
C GLU A 589 -19.61 -18.89 1.07
N THR A 590 -18.41 -19.29 1.51
CA THR A 590 -18.04 -20.70 1.73
C THR A 590 -18.12 -21.13 3.20
N GLY A 591 -18.38 -20.19 4.12
CA GLY A 591 -18.42 -20.46 5.57
C GLY A 591 -17.05 -20.76 6.17
N VAL A 592 -15.96 -20.33 5.53
CA VAL A 592 -14.59 -20.51 6.02
C VAL A 592 -14.15 -19.22 6.71
N PRO A 593 -13.78 -19.23 8.00
CA PRO A 593 -13.26 -18.03 8.66
C PRO A 593 -11.97 -17.54 8.00
N ILE A 594 -11.93 -16.26 7.65
CA ILE A 594 -10.73 -15.55 7.24
C ILE A 594 -10.69 -14.16 7.89
N SER A 595 -9.49 -13.66 8.16
CA SER A 595 -9.26 -12.26 8.50
C SER A 595 -8.16 -11.64 7.65
N VAL A 596 -8.23 -10.33 7.45
CA VAL A 596 -7.33 -9.58 6.55
C VAL A 596 -6.53 -8.53 7.35
N SER A 597 -5.25 -8.36 7.03
CA SER A 597 -4.42 -7.22 7.45
C SER A 597 -3.93 -6.39 6.27
N GLY A 598 -3.61 -5.13 6.55
CA GLY A 598 -3.24 -4.12 5.55
C GLY A 598 -4.41 -3.23 5.15
N GLU A 599 -4.08 -1.99 4.79
CA GLU A 599 -5.05 -1.00 4.31
C GLU A 599 -5.58 -1.38 2.93
N GLU A 600 -6.87 -1.15 2.69
CA GLU A 600 -7.53 -1.49 1.43
C GLU A 600 -6.96 -0.70 0.23
N THR A 601 -6.57 0.55 0.46
CA THR A 601 -6.03 1.45 -0.57
C THR A 601 -4.69 1.01 -1.15
N HIS A 602 -3.91 0.21 -0.39
CA HIS A 602 -2.61 -0.34 -0.82
C HIS A 602 -2.72 -1.75 -1.42
N GLN A 603 -3.94 -2.27 -1.58
CA GLN A 603 -4.19 -3.59 -2.13
C GLN A 603 -4.44 -3.52 -3.62
N THR A 604 -4.00 -4.56 -4.32
CA THR A 604 -4.23 -4.71 -5.75
C THR A 604 -5.71 -4.88 -6.01
N ARG A 605 -6.24 -4.06 -6.91
CA ARG A 605 -7.57 -4.24 -7.48
C ARG A 605 -7.54 -5.37 -8.50
N LEU A 606 -8.45 -6.31 -8.34
CA LEU A 606 -8.43 -7.58 -9.05
C LEU A 606 -9.39 -7.57 -10.25
N GLY A 607 -9.03 -8.34 -11.27
CA GLY A 607 -9.83 -8.53 -12.48
C GLY A 607 -11.06 -9.40 -12.25
N ILE A 608 -11.70 -9.79 -13.34
CA ILE A 608 -12.89 -10.66 -13.35
C ILE A 608 -12.60 -11.98 -12.63
N GLN A 609 -13.47 -12.35 -11.69
CA GLN A 609 -13.40 -13.62 -10.99
C GLN A 609 -14.01 -14.76 -11.82
N ARG A 610 -13.17 -15.74 -12.20
CA ARG A 610 -13.59 -16.98 -12.86
C ARG A 610 -13.83 -18.12 -11.86
N PRO A 611 -14.63 -19.14 -12.25
CA PRO A 611 -14.76 -20.38 -11.49
C PRO A 611 -13.41 -21.07 -11.26
N GLU A 612 -12.98 -21.15 -10.00
CA GLU A 612 -11.74 -21.80 -9.55
C GLU A 612 -12.02 -22.51 -8.22
N LYS A 613 -11.16 -23.44 -7.78
CA LYS A 613 -11.29 -24.01 -6.42
C LYS A 613 -11.07 -22.90 -5.40
N TYR A 614 -11.73 -22.97 -4.25
CA TYR A 614 -11.65 -21.93 -3.22
C TYR A 614 -10.21 -21.53 -2.83
N LEU A 615 -9.34 -22.51 -2.52
CA LEU A 615 -7.93 -22.21 -2.20
C LEU A 615 -7.13 -21.71 -3.40
N ASP A 616 -7.49 -22.11 -4.62
CA ASP A 616 -6.85 -21.61 -5.85
C ASP A 616 -7.23 -20.14 -6.07
N SER A 617 -8.50 -19.76 -5.82
CA SER A 617 -8.93 -18.35 -5.85
C SER A 617 -8.17 -17.51 -4.82
N LEU A 618 -8.00 -17.99 -3.58
CA LEU A 618 -7.20 -17.28 -2.58
C LEU A 618 -5.72 -17.20 -2.96
N ALA A 619 -5.18 -18.22 -3.63
CA ALA A 619 -3.82 -18.18 -4.17
C ALA A 619 -3.68 -17.17 -5.33
N THR A 620 -4.68 -17.06 -6.21
CA THR A 620 -4.76 -16.05 -7.28
C THR A 620 -4.76 -14.63 -6.69
N ILE A 621 -5.50 -14.42 -5.60
CA ILE A 621 -5.51 -13.16 -4.83
C ILE A 621 -4.10 -12.86 -4.32
N ALA A 622 -3.51 -13.77 -3.54
CA ALA A 622 -2.19 -13.59 -2.95
C ALA A 622 -1.09 -13.37 -4.00
N LYS A 623 -1.16 -14.09 -5.13
CA LYS A 623 -0.20 -13.94 -6.24
C LYS A 623 -0.30 -12.58 -6.91
N SER A 624 -1.51 -12.11 -7.17
CA SER A 624 -1.75 -10.81 -7.81
C SER A 624 -1.33 -9.68 -6.88
N ASP A 625 -1.62 -9.80 -5.59
CA ASP A 625 -1.29 -8.76 -4.62
C ASP A 625 0.16 -8.78 -4.14
N LEU A 626 0.87 -9.92 -4.20
CA LEU A 626 2.10 -10.20 -3.45
C LEU A 626 1.89 -10.28 -1.92
N GLY A 627 0.69 -10.65 -1.50
CA GLY A 627 0.36 -10.90 -0.09
C GLY A 627 0.65 -12.35 0.36
N TYR A 628 0.48 -12.62 1.65
CA TYR A 628 0.61 -13.95 2.25
C TYR A 628 -0.75 -14.49 2.68
N LEU A 629 -1.14 -15.65 2.17
CA LEU A 629 -2.22 -16.47 2.73
C LEU A 629 -1.62 -17.46 3.72
N VAL A 630 -2.01 -17.42 4.99
CA VAL A 630 -1.51 -18.32 6.04
C VAL A 630 -2.65 -18.80 6.93
N GLU A 631 -2.38 -19.78 7.79
CA GLU A 631 -3.34 -20.25 8.79
C GLU A 631 -3.08 -19.58 10.14
N ARG A 632 -4.11 -19.28 10.92
CA ARG A 632 -3.93 -18.73 12.27
C ARG A 632 -3.25 -19.75 13.18
N ARG A 633 -2.33 -19.32 14.05
CA ARG A 633 -1.60 -20.24 14.96
C ARG A 633 -2.52 -20.84 16.02
N ASP A 634 -3.54 -20.10 16.43
CA ASP A 634 -4.35 -20.38 17.63
C ASP A 634 -5.84 -20.68 17.32
N ALA A 635 -6.22 -20.81 16.06
CA ALA A 635 -7.53 -21.35 15.64
C ALA A 635 -7.51 -21.91 14.22
N LEU A 636 -8.54 -22.69 13.89
CA LEU A 636 -8.82 -23.18 12.54
C LEU A 636 -9.43 -22.07 11.67
N GLU A 637 -8.63 -21.05 11.38
CA GLU A 637 -8.98 -19.85 10.61
C GLU A 637 -7.86 -19.52 9.61
N LEU A 638 -8.21 -18.97 8.46
CA LEU A 638 -7.25 -18.42 7.49
C LEU A 638 -6.93 -16.95 7.82
N ALA A 639 -5.74 -16.50 7.47
CA ALA A 639 -5.32 -15.12 7.61
C ALA A 639 -4.68 -14.67 6.30
N TYR A 640 -5.14 -13.55 5.76
CA TYR A 640 -4.59 -12.93 4.56
C TYR A 640 -3.87 -11.63 4.94
N ARG A 641 -2.55 -11.61 4.74
CA ARG A 641 -1.71 -10.44 4.98
C ARG A 641 -1.40 -9.76 3.65
N ALA A 642 -1.96 -8.57 3.44
CA ALA A 642 -1.77 -7.83 2.20
C ALA A 642 -0.35 -7.26 2.05
N ARG A 643 0.03 -6.99 0.79
CA ARG A 643 1.35 -6.45 0.42
C ARG A 643 1.70 -5.15 1.13
N GLY A 644 0.74 -4.24 1.30
CA GLY A 644 0.98 -2.94 1.95
C GLY A 644 1.58 -3.06 3.36
N THR A 645 1.36 -4.18 4.05
CA THR A 645 1.96 -4.44 5.37
C THR A 645 3.46 -4.75 5.33
N LEU A 646 4.03 -5.05 4.15
CA LEU A 646 5.43 -5.38 3.96
C LEU A 646 6.33 -4.13 3.83
N TYR A 647 5.72 -2.99 3.53
CA TYR A 647 6.42 -1.74 3.29
C TYR A 647 6.93 -1.10 4.59
N ASN A 648 8.18 -0.62 4.55
CA ASN A 648 8.75 0.26 5.58
C ASN A 648 8.61 -0.24 7.03
N GLN A 649 8.73 -1.55 7.24
CA GLN A 649 8.61 -2.16 8.57
C GLN A 649 9.79 -1.79 9.47
N ALA A 650 9.50 -1.68 10.77
CA ALA A 650 10.54 -1.75 11.78
C ALA A 650 10.88 -3.23 12.04
N PRO A 651 12.14 -3.58 12.36
CA PRO A 651 12.47 -4.95 12.70
C PRO A 651 11.69 -5.41 13.94
N THR A 652 11.00 -6.54 13.83
CA THR A 652 10.37 -7.21 14.97
C THR A 652 11.42 -7.88 15.85
N ILE A 653 12.52 -8.36 15.26
CA ILE A 653 13.66 -8.93 15.96
C ILE A 653 14.94 -8.37 15.34
N THR A 654 15.92 -7.98 16.17
CA THR A 654 17.28 -7.65 15.74
C THR A 654 18.25 -8.67 16.31
N LEU A 655 18.99 -9.37 15.44
CA LEU A 655 19.88 -10.48 15.78
C LEU A 655 21.33 -10.10 15.46
N SER A 656 22.18 -9.97 16.49
CA SER A 656 23.62 -9.78 16.30
C SER A 656 24.32 -11.12 16.06
N PHE A 657 25.05 -11.23 14.95
CA PHE A 657 25.87 -12.40 14.70
C PHE A 657 26.99 -12.54 15.74
N ALA A 658 27.62 -11.43 16.13
CA ALA A 658 28.70 -11.39 17.11
C ALA A 658 28.27 -11.87 18.51
N ASP A 659 27.01 -11.66 18.89
CA ASP A 659 26.46 -12.13 20.17
C ASP A 659 26.19 -13.64 20.22
N GLY A 660 26.32 -14.34 19.10
CA GLY A 660 26.09 -15.79 19.01
C GLY A 660 24.63 -16.18 19.24
N VAL A 661 23.69 -15.31 18.85
CA VAL A 661 22.23 -15.59 18.91
C VAL A 661 21.69 -16.29 17.66
N ILE A 662 22.50 -16.35 16.59
CA ILE A 662 22.19 -17.08 15.35
C ILE A 662 22.81 -18.48 15.45
N GLY A 663 21.98 -19.52 15.28
CA GLY A 663 22.36 -20.93 15.37
C GLY A 663 22.73 -21.56 14.02
N GLU A 664 23.37 -22.73 14.08
CA GLU A 664 23.70 -23.53 12.90
C GLU A 664 22.49 -24.29 12.33
N PRO A 665 22.45 -24.54 11.00
CA PRO A 665 23.40 -24.06 10.00
C PRO A 665 23.09 -22.62 9.54
N PHE A 666 24.09 -21.74 9.60
CA PHE A 666 24.02 -20.39 9.02
C PHE A 666 24.85 -20.36 7.73
N ARG A 667 24.17 -20.40 6.57
CA ARG A 667 24.81 -20.54 5.25
C ARG A 667 24.17 -19.56 4.26
N PRO A 668 24.57 -18.28 4.26
CA PRO A 668 24.17 -17.36 3.20
C PRO A 668 24.73 -17.84 1.85
N LEU A 669 24.00 -17.52 0.79
CA LEU A 669 24.32 -17.95 -0.57
C LEU A 669 24.50 -16.74 -1.47
N ASP A 670 25.52 -16.78 -2.32
CA ASP A 670 25.73 -15.86 -3.44
C ASP A 670 25.45 -16.64 -4.73
N ASP A 671 24.18 -16.73 -5.12
CA ASP A 671 23.71 -17.53 -6.25
C ASP A 671 22.63 -16.83 -7.08
N ASP A 672 22.32 -17.38 -8.26
CA ASP A 672 21.43 -16.78 -9.25
C ASP A 672 19.98 -17.30 -9.19
N LYS A 673 19.68 -18.23 -8.29
CA LYS A 673 18.46 -19.06 -8.32
C LYS A 673 17.13 -18.30 -8.25
N LEU A 674 17.13 -17.06 -7.74
CA LEU A 674 15.93 -16.20 -7.63
C LEU A 674 16.10 -14.86 -8.38
N SER A 675 17.13 -14.73 -9.21
CA SER A 675 17.34 -13.52 -10.01
C SER A 675 16.30 -13.46 -11.12
N GLU A 676 15.63 -12.32 -11.26
CA GLU A 676 14.68 -12.06 -12.35
C GLU A 676 14.89 -10.62 -12.85
N ASN A 677 15.46 -10.45 -14.05
CA ASN A 677 15.84 -9.14 -14.62
C ASN A 677 15.16 -8.80 -15.96
N ASP A 678 14.27 -9.69 -16.43
CA ASP A 678 13.39 -9.49 -17.58
C ASP A 678 11.99 -10.06 -17.25
N ILE A 679 11.06 -9.20 -16.89
CA ILE A 679 9.74 -9.60 -16.41
C ILE A 679 8.66 -9.24 -17.42
N THR A 680 7.83 -10.21 -17.80
CA THR A 680 6.58 -9.96 -18.52
C THR A 680 5.37 -10.31 -17.64
N VAL A 681 4.45 -9.36 -17.49
CA VAL A 681 3.18 -9.56 -16.77
C VAL A 681 2.02 -9.47 -17.75
N LYS A 682 1.16 -10.47 -17.74
CA LYS A 682 -0.10 -10.53 -18.49
C LYS A 682 -1.29 -10.38 -17.55
N ARG A 683 -2.22 -9.48 -17.88
CA ARG A 683 -3.55 -9.46 -17.24
C ARG A 683 -4.39 -10.62 -17.79
N SER A 684 -5.05 -11.39 -16.91
CA SER A 684 -5.97 -12.45 -17.34
C SER A 684 -7.07 -11.92 -18.26
N GLY A 685 -7.05 -12.31 -19.54
CA GLY A 685 -7.97 -11.80 -20.55
C GLY A 685 -7.66 -10.39 -21.08
N GLY A 686 -6.50 -9.82 -20.76
CA GLY A 686 -6.07 -8.47 -21.15
C GLY A 686 -4.67 -8.40 -21.76
N THR A 687 -4.04 -7.23 -21.68
CA THR A 687 -2.73 -6.95 -22.29
C THR A 687 -1.54 -7.44 -21.46
N THR A 688 -0.33 -7.24 -22.00
CA THR A 688 0.95 -7.52 -21.35
C THR A 688 1.78 -6.25 -21.14
N GLY A 689 2.46 -6.16 -19.99
CA GLY A 689 3.50 -5.18 -19.68
C GLY A 689 4.83 -5.88 -19.45
N ARG A 690 5.95 -5.20 -19.77
CA ARG A 690 7.30 -5.77 -19.64
C ARG A 690 8.27 -4.77 -19.02
N ALA A 691 9.17 -5.26 -18.17
CA ALA A 691 10.26 -4.49 -17.56
C ALA A 691 11.58 -5.25 -17.71
N VAL A 692 12.65 -4.55 -18.10
CA VAL A 692 13.99 -5.12 -18.34
C VAL A 692 15.03 -4.23 -17.66
N LEU A 693 15.93 -4.83 -16.88
CA LEU A 693 17.08 -4.11 -16.33
C LEU A 693 18.21 -4.08 -17.35
N GLU A 694 18.38 -2.95 -18.03
CA GLU A 694 19.29 -2.82 -19.18
C GLU A 694 20.76 -2.55 -18.81
N SER A 695 21.03 -2.06 -17.60
CA SER A 695 22.37 -1.68 -17.14
C SER A 695 22.58 -1.94 -15.64
N GLY A 696 23.85 -2.06 -15.23
CA GLY A 696 24.22 -2.32 -13.84
C GLY A 696 24.49 -3.82 -13.59
N ARG A 697 25.00 -4.13 -12.39
CA ARG A 697 25.56 -5.44 -12.07
C ARG A 697 24.57 -6.60 -12.23
N MET A 698 23.28 -6.36 -11.95
CA MET A 698 22.20 -7.34 -12.07
C MET A 698 21.48 -7.33 -13.44
N SER A 699 21.97 -6.57 -14.41
CA SER A 699 21.32 -6.37 -15.71
C SER A 699 21.38 -7.59 -16.62
N VAL A 700 20.59 -7.53 -17.71
CA VAL A 700 20.57 -8.53 -18.78
C VAL A 700 21.84 -8.58 -19.63
N GLN A 701 22.80 -7.67 -19.42
CA GLN A 701 24.06 -7.67 -20.14
C GLN A 701 24.90 -8.90 -19.76
N ASP A 702 25.70 -9.41 -20.71
CA ASP A 702 26.62 -10.50 -20.40
C ASP A 702 27.72 -10.04 -19.42
N PRO A 703 28.26 -10.95 -18.59
CA PRO A 703 29.42 -10.66 -17.76
C PRO A 703 30.58 -10.08 -18.58
N PRO A 704 31.32 -9.07 -18.06
CA PRO A 704 31.30 -8.58 -16.68
C PRO A 704 30.31 -7.44 -16.39
N ASN A 705 29.54 -6.99 -17.39
CA ASN A 705 28.70 -5.79 -17.24
C ASN A 705 27.31 -6.07 -16.65
N GLY A 706 26.89 -7.33 -16.61
CA GLY A 706 25.67 -7.83 -15.98
C GLY A 706 25.78 -9.32 -15.64
N ILE A 707 24.66 -9.96 -15.32
CA ILE A 707 24.57 -11.40 -15.00
C ILE A 707 24.02 -12.25 -16.17
N GLY A 708 23.68 -11.64 -17.30
CA GLY A 708 22.91 -12.28 -18.38
C GLY A 708 21.40 -12.23 -18.14
N ARG A 709 20.62 -12.76 -19.08
CA ARG A 709 19.15 -12.68 -19.06
C ARG A 709 18.51 -13.79 -18.22
N TYR A 710 17.67 -13.39 -17.28
CA TYR A 710 16.79 -14.24 -16.48
C TYR A 710 15.34 -13.78 -16.66
N ASP A 711 14.63 -14.42 -17.59
CA ASP A 711 13.27 -14.03 -17.99
C ASP A 711 12.17 -14.78 -17.22
N ARG A 712 11.08 -14.07 -16.91
CA ARG A 712 9.93 -14.63 -16.17
C ARG A 712 8.59 -14.04 -16.60
N ASP A 713 7.64 -14.95 -16.81
CA ASP A 713 6.26 -14.61 -17.18
C ASP A 713 5.27 -14.81 -16.02
N TYR A 714 4.37 -13.84 -15.84
CA TYR A 714 3.30 -13.89 -14.86
C TYR A 714 1.95 -13.57 -15.48
N THR A 715 0.99 -14.50 -15.41
CA THR A 715 -0.43 -14.16 -15.58
C THR A 715 -1.06 -13.85 -14.23
N LEU A 716 -1.64 -12.65 -14.10
CA LEU A 716 -2.23 -12.10 -12.87
C LEU A 716 -3.69 -11.67 -13.08
N SER A 717 -4.49 -11.71 -12.01
CA SER A 717 -5.86 -11.19 -12.01
C SER A 717 -5.83 -9.69 -11.69
N LEU A 718 -5.62 -8.85 -12.70
CA LEU A 718 -5.58 -7.40 -12.56
C LEU A 718 -6.87 -6.77 -13.10
N GLU A 719 -7.33 -5.69 -12.47
CA GLU A 719 -8.50 -4.93 -12.92
C GLU A 719 -8.23 -4.30 -14.28
N ALA A 720 -7.09 -3.63 -14.42
CA ALA A 720 -6.77 -2.78 -15.56
C ALA A 720 -5.41 -3.10 -16.19
N ASP A 721 -5.27 -2.75 -17.46
CA ASP A 721 -4.09 -3.08 -18.25
C ASP A 721 -2.82 -2.31 -17.81
N HIS A 722 -2.95 -1.07 -17.30
CA HIS A 722 -1.81 -0.28 -16.84
C HIS A 722 -1.03 -0.96 -15.69
N GLN A 723 -1.74 -1.70 -14.83
CA GLN A 723 -1.15 -2.44 -13.71
C GLN A 723 -0.10 -3.46 -14.18
N THR A 724 -0.16 -3.93 -15.43
CA THR A 724 0.83 -4.90 -15.95
C THR A 724 2.25 -4.34 -15.97
N GLY A 725 2.41 -3.05 -16.34
CA GLY A 725 3.71 -2.38 -16.34
C GLY A 725 4.23 -2.16 -14.92
N GLU A 726 3.37 -1.73 -14.01
CA GLU A 726 3.68 -1.51 -12.59
C GLU A 726 4.14 -2.81 -11.91
N HIS A 727 3.39 -3.90 -12.10
CA HIS A 727 3.76 -5.21 -11.58
C HIS A 727 5.06 -5.75 -12.19
N ALA A 728 5.32 -5.52 -13.48
CA ALA A 728 6.56 -5.94 -14.12
C ALA A 728 7.77 -5.23 -13.51
N GLN A 729 7.68 -3.90 -13.35
CA GLN A 729 8.72 -3.08 -12.73
C GLN A 729 8.97 -3.49 -11.27
N TRP A 730 7.90 -3.65 -10.47
CA TRP A 730 8.05 -4.02 -9.07
C TRP A 730 8.65 -5.42 -8.89
N ARG A 731 8.25 -6.40 -9.70
CA ARG A 731 8.82 -7.76 -9.65
C ARG A 731 10.28 -7.78 -10.09
N MET A 732 10.64 -7.02 -11.12
CA MET A 732 12.04 -6.85 -11.53
C MET A 732 12.86 -6.26 -10.39
N HIS A 733 12.37 -5.20 -9.74
CA HIS A 733 13.00 -4.58 -8.58
C HIS A 733 13.25 -5.59 -7.43
N LEU A 734 12.29 -6.46 -7.13
CA LEU A 734 12.48 -7.53 -6.14
C LEU A 734 13.49 -8.61 -6.61
N GLY A 735 13.47 -8.94 -7.90
CA GLY A 735 14.30 -9.97 -8.53
C GLY A 735 15.75 -9.54 -8.82
N THR A 736 16.04 -8.24 -8.80
CA THR A 736 17.39 -7.68 -9.04
C THR A 736 18.04 -7.15 -7.76
N PHE A 737 17.64 -7.65 -6.59
CA PHE A 737 18.31 -7.31 -5.34
C PHE A 737 19.75 -7.83 -5.34
N ASP A 738 20.70 -6.92 -5.18
CA ASP A 738 22.13 -7.20 -5.27
C ASP A 738 22.75 -7.42 -3.88
N GLY A 739 22.60 -8.63 -3.33
CA GLY A 739 23.15 -8.98 -2.02
C GLY A 739 23.02 -10.47 -1.70
N LEU A 740 23.74 -10.91 -0.66
CA LEU A 740 23.70 -12.30 -0.22
C LEU A 740 22.29 -12.75 0.18
N ARG A 741 21.95 -13.99 -0.18
CA ARG A 741 20.67 -14.60 0.13
C ARG A 741 20.72 -15.39 1.43
N TYR A 742 20.05 -14.86 2.45
CA TYR A 742 19.86 -15.52 3.75
C TYR A 742 18.55 -16.30 3.76
N THR A 743 18.56 -17.53 3.26
CA THR A 743 17.32 -18.32 3.11
C THR A 743 16.75 -18.84 4.42
N LYS A 744 17.63 -19.07 5.40
CA LYS A 744 17.28 -19.68 6.68
C LYS A 744 18.03 -18.99 7.83
N VAL A 745 17.30 -18.64 8.88
CA VAL A 745 17.86 -18.12 10.14
C VAL A 745 17.36 -19.00 11.27
N THR A 746 18.26 -19.76 11.89
CA THR A 746 17.94 -20.68 12.98
C THR A 746 18.24 -20.04 14.34
N LEU A 747 17.30 -20.13 15.27
CA LEU A 747 17.43 -19.68 16.65
C LEU A 747 17.28 -20.88 17.59
N ASN A 748 18.27 -21.07 18.47
CA ASN A 748 18.21 -22.11 19.50
C ASN A 748 17.67 -21.51 20.80
N LEU A 749 16.39 -21.76 21.10
CA LEU A 749 15.69 -21.24 22.27
C LEU A 749 16.17 -21.87 23.59
N ALA A 750 16.97 -22.95 23.55
CA ALA A 750 17.67 -23.45 24.72
C ALA A 750 18.86 -22.56 25.13
N ASN A 751 19.40 -21.74 24.21
CA ASN A 751 20.45 -20.77 24.52
C ASN A 751 19.86 -19.63 25.37
N PRO A 752 20.38 -19.35 26.59
CA PRO A 752 19.87 -18.28 27.44
C PRO A 752 19.84 -16.89 26.80
N ARG A 753 20.79 -16.58 25.90
CA ARG A 753 20.84 -15.29 25.17
C ARG A 753 19.66 -15.15 24.21
N VAL A 754 19.38 -16.22 23.49
CA VAL A 754 18.23 -16.29 22.56
C VAL A 754 16.91 -16.32 23.35
N TYR A 755 16.86 -17.09 24.45
CA TYR A 755 15.68 -17.16 25.31
C TYR A 755 15.31 -15.80 25.94
N ALA A 756 16.28 -14.93 26.21
CA ALA A 756 16.02 -13.56 26.66
C ALA A 756 15.21 -12.74 25.64
N MET A 757 15.24 -13.13 24.36
CA MET A 757 14.52 -12.49 23.25
C MET A 757 13.20 -13.19 22.92
N ILE A 758 12.74 -14.16 23.73
CA ILE A 758 11.58 -15.02 23.41
C ILE A 758 10.30 -14.21 23.12
N ALA A 759 10.11 -13.06 23.79
CA ALA A 759 8.95 -12.20 23.58
C ALA A 759 8.88 -11.69 22.13
N ASP A 760 10.01 -11.23 21.58
CA ASP A 760 10.12 -10.75 20.20
C ASP A 760 10.06 -11.92 19.21
N ILE A 761 10.71 -13.05 19.53
CA ILE A 761 10.71 -14.27 18.70
C ILE A 761 9.29 -14.81 18.52
N TYR A 762 8.50 -14.85 19.58
CA TYR A 762 7.12 -15.33 19.53
C TYR A 762 6.12 -14.28 19.03
N ARG A 763 6.49 -12.99 19.07
CA ARG A 763 5.76 -11.93 18.39
C ARG A 763 5.89 -12.04 16.88
N ALA A 764 7.10 -12.32 16.37
CA ALA A 764 7.36 -12.39 14.94
C ALA A 764 6.51 -13.46 14.24
N ASP A 765 6.00 -13.09 13.07
CA ASP A 765 5.25 -13.97 12.20
C ASP A 765 5.59 -13.78 10.71
N VAL A 766 5.00 -14.60 9.85
CA VAL A 766 5.10 -14.49 8.40
C VAL A 766 4.73 -13.07 7.96
N GLY A 767 5.62 -12.48 7.16
CA GLY A 767 5.57 -11.11 6.68
C GLY A 767 6.33 -10.12 7.55
N ASP A 768 6.78 -10.47 8.76
CA ASP A 768 7.53 -9.54 9.62
C ASP A 768 9.02 -9.47 9.28
N LEU A 769 9.61 -8.30 9.55
CA LEU A 769 11.03 -8.02 9.31
C LEU A 769 11.92 -8.48 10.48
N VAL A 770 13.00 -9.18 10.14
CA VAL A 770 14.11 -9.53 11.03
C VAL A 770 15.37 -8.83 10.52
N ARG A 771 16.11 -8.17 11.41
CA ARG A 771 17.37 -7.50 11.09
C ARG A 771 18.55 -8.29 11.63
N LEU A 772 19.53 -8.55 10.78
CA LEU A 772 20.82 -9.12 11.17
C LEU A 772 21.86 -8.00 11.29
N THR A 773 22.64 -7.98 12.36
CA THR A 773 23.72 -7.00 12.60
C THR A 773 25.05 -7.69 12.87
N ASP A 774 26.13 -6.91 12.80
CA ASP A 774 27.49 -7.36 13.15
C ASP A 774 27.93 -8.60 12.36
N LEU A 775 27.50 -8.66 11.09
CA LEU A 775 27.84 -9.75 10.18
C LEU A 775 29.32 -9.68 9.79
N PRO A 776 29.92 -10.82 9.43
CA PRO A 776 31.27 -10.86 8.87
C PRO A 776 31.42 -9.91 7.68
N ALA A 777 32.56 -9.24 7.55
CA ALA A 777 32.76 -8.17 6.56
C ALA A 777 32.64 -8.66 5.10
N ASP A 778 32.89 -9.94 4.85
CA ASP A 778 32.72 -10.61 3.56
C ASP A 778 31.25 -10.78 3.16
N HIS A 779 30.29 -10.48 4.04
CA HIS A 779 28.86 -10.47 3.73
C HIS A 779 28.34 -9.14 3.17
N GLY A 780 29.19 -8.11 3.15
CA GLY A 780 28.84 -6.75 2.78
C GLY A 780 28.68 -5.81 3.99
N PRO A 781 28.60 -4.49 3.75
CA PRO A 781 28.53 -3.50 4.81
C PRO A 781 27.13 -3.36 5.41
N GLY A 782 27.07 -3.10 6.72
CA GLY A 782 25.85 -2.70 7.42
C GLY A 782 24.90 -3.86 7.78
N PRO A 783 23.72 -3.54 8.32
CA PRO A 783 22.72 -4.53 8.69
C PRO A 783 22.01 -5.13 7.46
N VAL A 784 21.55 -6.38 7.59
CA VAL A 784 20.73 -7.06 6.58
C VAL A 784 19.31 -7.21 7.09
N ASP A 785 18.34 -6.73 6.31
CA ASP A 785 16.92 -6.89 6.60
C ASP A 785 16.33 -8.07 5.84
N LEU A 786 15.53 -8.88 6.52
CA LEU A 786 14.90 -10.09 6.00
C LEU A 786 13.41 -10.11 6.32
N ILE A 787 12.58 -10.53 5.37
CA ILE A 787 11.15 -10.81 5.61
C ILE A 787 10.97 -12.31 5.87
N ILE A 788 10.30 -12.64 6.97
CA ILE A 788 9.91 -14.02 7.29
C ILE A 788 8.84 -14.48 6.29
N ARG A 789 9.09 -15.57 5.56
CA ARG A 789 8.13 -16.18 4.63
C ARG A 789 7.41 -17.38 5.24
N GLY A 790 8.04 -18.02 6.21
CA GLY A 790 7.57 -19.23 6.89
C GLY A 790 8.54 -19.63 7.98
N TYR A 791 8.22 -20.66 8.74
CA TYR A 791 9.14 -21.20 9.73
C TYR A 791 8.89 -22.68 10.00
N SER A 792 9.90 -23.33 10.57
CA SER A 792 9.79 -24.62 11.23
C SER A 792 10.22 -24.51 12.68
N GLU A 793 9.57 -25.26 13.56
CA GLU A 793 9.92 -25.31 14.99
C GLU A 793 10.07 -26.77 15.42
N GLU A 794 11.08 -27.06 16.24
CA GLU A 794 11.32 -28.35 16.85
C GLU A 794 11.37 -28.18 18.38
N ILE A 795 10.59 -28.98 19.10
CA ILE A 795 10.39 -28.85 20.55
C ILE A 795 10.42 -30.23 21.21
N GLY A 796 11.46 -30.52 21.98
CA GLY A 796 11.57 -31.79 22.71
C GLY A 796 12.66 -31.78 23.78
N ALA A 797 12.93 -32.96 24.34
CA ALA A 797 13.97 -33.13 25.35
C ALA A 797 15.39 -32.86 24.81
N GLY A 798 15.61 -33.08 23.51
CA GLY A 798 16.91 -32.88 22.85
C GLY A 798 17.18 -31.45 22.37
N GLY A 799 16.16 -30.59 22.29
CA GLY A 799 16.32 -29.24 21.76
C GLY A 799 15.02 -28.46 21.65
N TRP A 800 15.19 -27.14 21.52
CA TRP A 800 14.10 -26.21 21.22
C TRP A 800 14.62 -25.18 20.23
N THR A 801 14.21 -25.30 18.97
CA THR A 801 14.74 -24.48 17.87
C THR A 801 13.61 -23.98 16.98
N ILE A 802 13.73 -22.74 16.52
CA ILE A 802 12.90 -22.19 15.45
C ILE A 802 13.81 -21.80 14.28
N THR A 803 13.42 -22.15 13.07
CA THR A 803 14.12 -21.77 11.84
C THR A 803 13.18 -20.97 10.96
N PHE A 804 13.49 -19.71 10.74
CA PHE A 804 12.75 -18.84 9.83
C PHE A 804 13.23 -19.08 8.39
N ASN A 805 12.29 -19.19 7.46
CA ASN A 805 12.53 -19.08 6.03
C ASN A 805 12.45 -17.59 5.65
N CYS A 806 13.45 -17.06 4.97
CA CYS A 806 13.60 -15.63 4.77
C CYS A 806 13.79 -15.26 3.29
N ALA A 807 13.40 -14.03 2.94
CA ALA A 807 13.77 -13.34 1.71
C ALA A 807 14.29 -11.92 2.01
N PRO A 808 15.01 -11.27 1.07
CA PRO A 808 15.47 -9.91 1.26
C PRO A 808 14.35 -8.94 1.66
N GLY A 809 14.59 -8.17 2.74
CA GLY A 809 13.70 -7.15 3.26
C GLY A 809 13.98 -5.76 2.73
N SER A 810 15.23 -5.44 2.40
CA SER A 810 15.63 -4.11 1.91
C SER A 810 14.86 -3.62 0.66
N PRO A 811 14.48 -4.48 -0.32
CA PRO A 811 13.65 -4.06 -1.45
C PRO A 811 12.26 -3.53 -1.06
N TRP A 812 11.76 -3.84 0.14
CA TRP A 812 10.46 -3.42 0.65
C TRP A 812 10.49 -2.04 1.34
N SER A 813 11.64 -1.38 1.37
CA SER A 813 11.75 0.03 1.75
C SER A 813 11.30 0.90 0.57
N VAL A 814 10.17 1.58 0.74
CA VAL A 814 9.51 2.39 -0.28
C VAL A 814 9.40 3.85 0.15
N GLY A 815 9.23 4.72 -0.83
CA GLY A 815 9.12 6.15 -0.66
C GLY A 815 7.96 6.55 0.24
N VAL A 816 8.17 7.58 1.05
CA VAL A 816 7.11 8.21 1.84
C VAL A 816 7.14 9.71 1.60
N ALA A 817 6.05 10.25 1.08
CA ALA A 817 5.92 11.68 0.84
C ALA A 817 6.19 12.47 2.13
N ASP A 818 6.89 13.61 1.99
CA ASP A 818 7.30 14.50 3.09
C ASP A 818 8.19 13.86 4.17
N ASP A 819 8.68 12.63 3.97
CA ASP A 819 9.63 11.98 4.88
C ASP A 819 11.07 12.46 4.61
N ARG A 820 11.78 12.86 5.66
CA ARG A 820 13.14 13.40 5.54
C ARG A 820 14.18 12.41 5.05
N VAL A 821 13.90 11.11 5.11
CA VAL A 821 14.81 10.05 4.66
C VAL A 821 14.25 9.38 3.40
N LEU A 822 13.00 8.92 3.46
CA LEU A 822 12.39 8.12 2.39
C LEU A 822 11.66 8.96 1.33
N GLY A 823 11.53 10.28 1.51
CA GLY A 823 10.79 11.16 0.60
C GLY A 823 11.63 11.82 -0.49
N ARG A 824 12.92 11.47 -0.61
CA ARG A 824 13.86 12.15 -1.50
C ARG A 824 14.05 11.40 -2.81
N ALA A 825 13.64 12.01 -3.92
CA ALA A 825 14.01 11.53 -5.23
C ALA A 825 15.52 11.76 -5.48
N ASP A 826 16.17 10.79 -6.10
CA ASP A 826 17.55 10.94 -6.55
C ASP A 826 17.61 11.74 -7.85
N THR A 827 18.83 12.13 -8.26
CA THR A 827 19.07 12.56 -9.63
C THR A 827 19.29 11.34 -10.54
N ASP A 828 19.00 11.46 -11.83
CA ASP A 828 19.04 10.32 -12.77
C ASP A 828 20.45 9.76 -12.95
N GLY A 829 21.49 10.53 -12.61
CA GLY A 829 22.85 10.04 -12.45
C GLY A 829 23.80 11.11 -11.94
N SER A 830 24.67 10.74 -11.01
CA SER A 830 25.77 11.60 -10.58
C SER A 830 27.04 10.81 -10.25
N GLU A 831 28.17 11.49 -10.33
CA GLU A 831 29.48 10.90 -10.10
C GLU A 831 30.44 11.92 -9.46
N LEU A 832 31.54 11.43 -8.90
CA LEU A 832 32.62 12.29 -8.45
C LEU A 832 33.36 12.92 -9.62
N ALA A 833 33.39 14.26 -9.68
CA ALA A 833 34.08 15.01 -10.73
C ALA A 833 35.61 14.89 -10.64
N ALA A 834 36.15 14.55 -9.47
CA ALA A 834 37.56 14.31 -9.25
C ALA A 834 37.77 13.29 -8.12
N ALA A 835 38.94 12.66 -8.08
CA ALA A 835 39.28 11.70 -7.04
C ALA A 835 39.39 12.37 -5.65
N VAL A 836 38.98 11.65 -4.61
CA VAL A 836 39.02 12.11 -3.22
C VAL A 836 39.79 11.13 -2.34
N THR A 837 40.65 11.64 -1.46
CA THR A 837 41.38 10.84 -0.45
C THR A 837 40.42 10.34 0.64
N SER A 838 40.76 9.32 1.43
CA SER A 838 39.90 8.80 2.51
C SER A 838 39.52 9.79 3.62
N THR A 839 40.23 10.91 3.75
CA THR A 839 39.97 11.95 4.75
C THR A 839 39.37 13.24 4.16
N ALA A 840 39.11 13.29 2.85
CA ALA A 840 38.57 14.48 2.20
C ALA A 840 37.15 14.76 2.70
N THR A 841 36.88 15.96 3.19
CA THR A 841 35.56 16.40 3.69
C THR A 841 34.74 17.16 2.64
N THR A 842 35.26 17.27 1.43
CA THR A 842 34.59 17.90 0.28
C THR A 842 34.64 16.95 -0.91
N TRP A 843 33.47 16.59 -1.43
CA TRP A 843 33.31 15.75 -2.61
C TRP A 843 32.85 16.61 -3.79
N PRO A 844 33.65 16.71 -4.87
CA PRO A 844 33.22 17.40 -6.08
C PRO A 844 32.31 16.48 -6.88
N VAL A 845 31.13 16.94 -7.25
CA VAL A 845 30.05 16.14 -7.85
C VAL A 845 29.60 16.76 -9.17
N THR A 846 29.54 15.92 -10.19
CA THR A 846 28.93 16.23 -11.48
C THR A 846 27.66 15.40 -11.64
N VAL A 847 26.57 16.04 -12.06
CA VAL A 847 25.36 15.34 -12.46
C VAL A 847 25.49 14.98 -13.94
N THR A 848 25.37 13.69 -14.25
CA THR A 848 25.52 13.14 -15.60
C THR A 848 24.19 13.05 -16.34
N ALA A 849 23.08 12.94 -15.61
CA ALA A 849 21.72 12.96 -16.11
C ALA A 849 20.76 13.47 -15.02
N GLY A 850 19.66 14.12 -15.42
CA GLY A 850 18.68 14.66 -14.48
C GLY A 850 19.04 16.05 -13.92
N PRO A 851 18.27 16.56 -12.94
CA PRO A 851 18.51 17.86 -12.34
C PRO A 851 19.75 17.87 -11.44
N ALA A 852 20.37 19.05 -11.29
CA ALA A 852 21.41 19.25 -10.28
C ALA A 852 20.90 18.93 -8.88
N TRP A 853 21.80 18.52 -7.97
CA TRP A 853 21.45 18.35 -6.57
C TRP A 853 20.93 19.67 -6.00
N LEU A 854 20.00 19.62 -5.06
CA LEU A 854 19.54 20.82 -4.35
C LEU A 854 20.72 21.49 -3.62
N THR A 855 20.77 22.82 -3.62
CA THR A 855 21.79 23.59 -2.90
C THR A 855 21.29 24.01 -1.52
N THR A 856 22.19 24.11 -0.54
CA THR A 856 21.85 24.52 0.83
C THR A 856 21.34 25.96 0.92
N ALA A 857 21.82 26.87 0.07
CA ALA A 857 21.34 28.24 0.04
C ALA A 857 19.84 28.33 -0.32
N ALA A 858 19.40 27.53 -1.29
CA ALA A 858 18.00 27.49 -1.73
C ALA A 858 17.11 26.63 -0.82
N ASN A 859 17.64 25.55 -0.24
CA ASN A 859 16.88 24.56 0.51
C ASN A 859 17.55 24.18 1.84
N PRO A 860 17.67 25.13 2.79
CA PRO A 860 18.44 24.90 4.02
C PRO A 860 17.81 23.83 4.93
N THR A 861 16.49 23.63 4.87
CA THR A 861 15.75 22.65 5.68
C THR A 861 15.92 21.21 5.21
N GLU A 862 16.48 21.00 4.02
CA GLU A 862 16.68 19.69 3.42
C GLU A 862 18.00 19.03 3.85
N PHE A 863 18.81 19.67 4.69
CA PHE A 863 20.08 19.11 5.18
C PHE A 863 19.99 18.76 6.67
N PRO A 864 20.71 17.71 7.13
CA PRO A 864 21.60 16.84 6.36
C PRO A 864 20.85 15.79 5.50
N LEU A 865 21.56 15.17 4.56
CA LEU A 865 21.12 14.01 3.76
C LEU A 865 22.25 13.00 3.60
N ASP A 866 21.95 11.73 3.34
CA ASP A 866 22.97 10.68 3.18
C ASP A 866 23.14 10.26 1.73
N VAL A 867 24.40 10.12 1.29
CA VAL A 867 24.80 9.63 -0.03
C VAL A 867 25.70 8.41 0.07
N THR A 868 25.67 7.57 -0.97
CA THR A 868 26.56 6.42 -1.11
C THR A 868 27.47 6.60 -2.32
N CYS A 869 28.76 6.40 -2.12
CA CYS A 869 29.78 6.38 -3.18
C CYS A 869 30.61 5.10 -3.05
N ASP A 870 30.53 4.22 -4.05
CA ASP A 870 31.28 2.94 -4.09
C ASP A 870 31.18 2.15 -2.76
N GLY A 871 29.96 2.06 -2.21
CA GLY A 871 29.67 1.39 -0.94
C GLY A 871 29.97 2.19 0.35
N GLU A 872 30.73 3.28 0.30
CA GLU A 872 30.88 4.17 1.47
C GLU A 872 29.67 5.08 1.62
N GLN A 873 29.07 5.10 2.81
CA GLN A 873 28.02 6.06 3.15
C GLN A 873 28.60 7.31 3.82
N ALA A 874 28.15 8.48 3.37
CA ALA A 874 28.53 9.77 3.92
C ALA A 874 27.30 10.66 4.15
N THR A 875 27.32 11.43 5.25
CA THR A 875 26.30 12.43 5.54
C THR A 875 26.72 13.78 4.96
N VAL A 876 25.97 14.26 3.97
CA VAL A 876 26.13 15.58 3.36
C VAL A 876 25.47 16.62 4.25
N THR A 877 26.27 17.57 4.73
CA THR A 877 25.80 18.69 5.56
C THR A 877 25.57 19.96 4.75
N ARG A 878 26.19 20.06 3.57
CA ARG A 878 26.08 21.23 2.70
C ARG A 878 26.35 20.87 1.24
N ILE A 879 25.60 21.46 0.31
CA ILE A 879 25.85 21.41 -1.14
C ILE A 879 25.87 22.84 -1.67
N THR A 880 26.96 23.19 -2.34
CA THR A 880 27.14 24.49 -3.02
C THR A 880 27.68 24.28 -4.43
N GLY A 881 27.64 25.29 -5.30
CA GLY A 881 28.57 25.36 -6.43
C GLY A 881 30.03 25.47 -5.97
N VAL A 882 30.99 25.27 -6.87
CA VAL A 882 32.40 25.61 -6.60
C VAL A 882 32.61 27.11 -6.40
N ALA A 883 31.70 27.95 -6.89
CA ALA A 883 31.50 29.33 -6.45
C ALA A 883 30.02 29.70 -6.59
N GLU A 884 29.42 30.32 -5.57
CA GLU A 884 28.03 30.78 -5.64
C GLU A 884 27.79 32.01 -4.76
N ASP A 885 26.89 32.89 -5.18
CA ASP A 885 26.54 34.10 -4.44
C ASP A 885 25.16 34.63 -4.84
N ALA A 886 24.26 34.73 -3.85
CA ALA A 886 22.93 35.35 -3.96
C ALA A 886 22.92 36.82 -3.50
N PHE A 887 24.08 37.37 -3.09
CA PHE A 887 24.29 38.78 -2.79
C PHE A 887 23.36 39.37 -1.70
N ALA A 888 22.86 38.55 -0.78
CA ALA A 888 21.93 38.98 0.27
C ALA A 888 22.53 40.00 1.26
N ARG A 889 23.85 40.12 1.30
CA ARG A 889 24.60 41.03 2.19
C ARG A 889 24.62 42.48 1.70
N THR A 890 25.07 43.40 2.57
CA THR A 890 25.35 44.80 2.20
C THR A 890 26.82 45.13 2.45
N VAL A 891 27.53 45.53 1.40
CA VAL A 891 28.97 45.83 1.42
C VAL A 891 29.23 47.07 0.58
N ALA A 892 29.99 48.02 1.11
CA ALA A 892 30.47 49.17 0.36
C ALA A 892 31.95 48.99 0.01
N SER A 893 32.38 49.59 -1.11
CA SER A 893 33.77 49.55 -1.58
C SER A 893 34.32 48.14 -1.87
N GLY A 894 33.47 47.22 -2.31
CA GLY A 894 33.83 45.83 -2.57
C GLY A 894 32.60 44.92 -2.60
N TRP A 895 32.83 43.63 -2.84
CA TRP A 895 31.77 42.62 -2.79
C TRP A 895 31.79 41.77 -1.51
N GLY A 896 32.87 41.69 -0.73
CA GLY A 896 32.92 40.86 0.48
C GLY A 896 33.11 39.37 0.18
N ALA A 897 32.58 38.47 1.01
CA ALA A 897 32.68 37.02 0.79
C ALA A 897 31.45 36.47 0.04
N ALA A 898 31.69 35.56 -0.91
CA ALA A 898 30.68 34.77 -1.58
C ALA A 898 30.00 33.79 -0.61
N ASP A 899 28.79 33.35 -0.92
CA ASP A 899 28.05 32.38 -0.10
C ASP A 899 28.72 30.99 -0.07
N SER A 900 29.49 30.67 -1.13
CA SER A 900 30.39 29.51 -1.16
C SER A 900 31.64 29.64 -0.26
N GLY A 901 31.93 30.84 0.26
CA GLY A 901 32.96 31.11 1.28
C GLY A 901 34.22 31.85 0.79
N GLN A 902 34.44 31.97 -0.52
CA GLN A 902 35.59 32.71 -1.08
C GLN A 902 35.44 34.22 -0.91
N ALA A 903 36.54 34.94 -0.71
CA ALA A 903 36.55 36.40 -0.76
C ALA A 903 36.53 36.89 -2.21
N TRP A 904 35.59 37.77 -2.56
CA TRP A 904 35.58 38.45 -3.85
C TRP A 904 36.77 39.42 -3.95
N VAL A 905 37.47 39.33 -5.07
CA VAL A 905 38.52 40.28 -5.44
C VAL A 905 37.97 41.22 -6.51
N THR A 906 38.23 42.52 -6.34
CA THR A 906 37.87 43.56 -7.31
C THR A 906 39.12 44.08 -8.02
N ASP A 907 39.03 44.36 -9.31
CA ASP A 907 40.13 44.97 -10.08
C ASP A 907 39.65 45.96 -11.15
N GLY A 908 40.37 47.07 -11.29
CA GLY A 908 40.02 48.22 -12.14
C GLY A 908 39.04 49.20 -11.47
N GLY A 909 39.00 50.44 -11.95
CA GLY A 909 38.13 51.49 -11.39
C GLY A 909 38.51 51.94 -9.97
N SER A 910 37.60 52.65 -9.30
CA SER A 910 37.75 53.05 -7.89
C SER A 910 37.13 52.00 -6.95
N ALA A 911 37.56 51.91 -5.69
CA ALA A 911 36.93 50.98 -4.75
C ALA A 911 35.43 51.23 -4.58
N ALA A 912 35.00 52.50 -4.59
CA ALA A 912 33.60 52.90 -4.52
C ALA A 912 32.77 52.49 -5.76
N ASP A 913 33.41 52.01 -6.83
CA ASP A 913 32.71 51.45 -7.99
C ASP A 913 32.08 50.07 -7.68
N TYR A 914 32.42 49.45 -6.54
CA TYR A 914 31.97 48.13 -6.15
C TYR A 914 31.11 48.19 -4.89
N ALA A 915 29.95 47.56 -4.93
CA ALA A 915 29.09 47.41 -3.77
C ALA A 915 28.21 46.16 -3.89
N VAL A 916 27.77 45.63 -2.74
CA VAL A 916 26.59 44.76 -2.66
C VAL A 916 25.53 45.52 -1.88
N SER A 917 24.33 45.63 -2.46
CA SER A 917 23.21 46.24 -1.74
C SER A 917 21.88 45.83 -2.37
N ALA A 918 20.86 45.71 -1.52
CA ALA A 918 19.52 45.29 -1.93
C ALA A 918 19.53 43.96 -2.73
N GLY A 919 20.28 42.96 -2.24
CA GLY A 919 20.31 41.62 -2.84
C GLY A 919 21.05 41.52 -4.18
N THR A 920 21.92 42.48 -4.52
CA THR A 920 22.63 42.48 -5.83
C THR A 920 24.07 42.95 -5.70
N GLY A 921 24.98 42.29 -6.42
CA GLY A 921 26.34 42.76 -6.66
C GLY A 921 26.34 43.87 -7.71
N ARG A 922 27.16 44.90 -7.55
CA ARG A 922 27.13 46.09 -8.42
C ARG A 922 28.52 46.49 -8.92
N HIS A 923 28.59 46.75 -10.22
CA HIS A 923 29.63 47.54 -10.87
C HIS A 923 29.06 48.92 -11.22
N ILE A 924 29.43 49.94 -10.46
CA ILE A 924 29.05 51.34 -10.67
C ILE A 924 30.05 51.95 -11.65
N MET A 925 29.62 52.16 -12.90
CA MET A 925 30.48 52.65 -13.97
C MET A 925 30.61 54.17 -13.87
N SER A 926 31.51 54.63 -12.99
CA SER A 926 31.85 56.04 -12.77
C SER A 926 32.72 56.66 -13.89
N SER A 927 33.24 55.83 -14.79
CA SER A 927 34.13 56.23 -15.90
C SER A 927 33.94 55.34 -17.14
N ARG A 928 34.26 55.89 -18.32
CA ARG A 928 34.17 55.21 -19.63
C ARG A 928 35.51 54.57 -19.99
N GLY A 929 35.48 53.47 -20.75
CA GLY A 929 36.69 52.79 -21.24
C GLY A 929 37.52 52.09 -20.16
N VAL A 930 37.05 52.03 -18.92
CA VAL A 930 37.74 51.37 -17.79
C VAL A 930 36.96 50.12 -17.40
N PHE A 931 37.62 48.96 -17.40
CA PHE A 931 37.04 47.69 -16.98
C PHE A 931 36.85 47.63 -15.46
N ARG A 932 35.77 46.99 -15.02
CA ARG A 932 35.54 46.57 -13.64
C ARG A 932 35.50 45.05 -13.62
N HIS A 933 36.31 44.42 -12.78
CA HIS A 933 36.37 42.98 -12.61
C HIS A 933 35.99 42.62 -11.18
N THR A 934 35.23 41.55 -11.03
CA THR A 934 34.99 40.86 -9.76
C THR A 934 35.16 39.37 -9.98
N TYR A 935 36.03 38.73 -9.20
CA TYR A 935 36.35 37.32 -9.37
C TYR A 935 36.69 36.62 -8.05
N VAL A 936 36.56 35.30 -8.06
CA VAL A 936 36.92 34.38 -6.97
C VAL A 936 37.71 33.19 -7.52
N PRO A 937 38.69 32.67 -6.75
CA PRO A 937 39.44 31.49 -7.17
C PRO A 937 38.56 30.23 -7.12
N VAL A 938 38.73 29.34 -8.10
CA VAL A 938 38.19 27.97 -8.09
C VAL A 938 39.29 26.95 -8.37
N VAL A 939 39.09 25.71 -7.94
CA VAL A 939 40.09 24.64 -8.01
C VAL A 939 39.87 23.67 -9.18
N THR A 940 38.80 23.85 -9.95
CA THR A 940 38.44 23.02 -11.10
C THR A 940 38.60 23.79 -12.41
N ALA A 941 39.14 23.11 -13.43
CA ALA A 941 39.38 23.70 -14.75
C ALA A 941 38.11 23.71 -15.61
N ASP A 942 37.24 22.73 -15.40
CA ASP A 942 35.95 22.60 -16.06
C ASP A 942 34.91 23.21 -15.15
N VAL A 943 34.23 24.23 -15.68
CA VAL A 943 33.28 25.07 -14.94
C VAL A 943 32.09 25.38 -15.80
N ASP A 944 30.95 25.54 -15.14
CA ASP A 944 29.72 26.01 -15.74
C ASP A 944 29.21 27.21 -14.95
N LEU A 945 29.54 28.41 -15.45
CA LEU A 945 29.22 29.66 -14.80
C LEU A 945 27.93 30.24 -15.36
N ARG A 946 26.98 30.52 -14.48
CA ARG A 946 25.72 31.21 -14.74
C ARG A 946 25.63 32.45 -13.86
N VAL A 947 25.16 33.55 -14.43
CA VAL A 947 24.92 34.79 -13.67
C VAL A 947 23.81 35.60 -14.33
N ASP A 948 22.98 36.24 -13.51
CA ASP A 948 21.99 37.22 -13.98
C ASP A 948 22.61 38.61 -13.99
N PHE A 949 22.26 39.42 -14.98
CA PHE A 949 22.70 40.82 -15.05
C PHE A 949 21.59 41.77 -15.49
N SER A 950 21.73 43.04 -15.09
CA SER A 950 20.91 44.16 -15.53
C SER A 950 21.74 45.45 -15.53
N LEU A 951 21.30 46.46 -16.29
CA LEU A 951 21.92 47.78 -16.43
C LEU A 951 20.88 48.85 -16.11
N SER A 952 21.31 49.91 -15.44
CA SER A 952 20.43 51.04 -15.08
C SER A 952 20.02 51.91 -16.28
N ALA A 953 20.62 51.73 -17.45
CA ALA A 953 20.32 52.48 -18.67
C ALA A 953 20.68 51.67 -19.92
N VAL A 954 19.98 51.96 -21.03
CA VAL A 954 20.37 51.48 -22.37
C VAL A 954 21.59 52.30 -22.85
N PRO A 955 22.65 51.66 -23.38
CA PRO A 955 23.82 52.38 -23.91
C PRO A 955 23.45 53.36 -25.03
N ALA A 956 24.13 54.51 -25.07
CA ALA A 956 23.96 55.55 -26.07
C ALA A 956 25.30 55.87 -26.75
N ALA A 957 25.26 56.14 -28.07
CA ALA A 957 26.40 56.43 -28.97
C ALA A 957 27.44 55.30 -29.16
N ASP A 958 27.62 54.43 -28.17
CA ASP A 958 28.50 53.25 -28.20
C ASP A 958 27.86 52.14 -27.33
N SER A 959 28.54 51.02 -27.14
CA SER A 959 28.01 49.84 -26.46
C SER A 959 28.40 49.76 -24.97
N ALA A 960 27.61 49.02 -24.19
CA ALA A 960 28.05 48.46 -22.91
C ALA A 960 28.32 46.96 -23.08
N TYR A 961 29.21 46.43 -22.24
CA TYR A 961 29.63 45.04 -22.33
C TYR A 961 29.64 44.37 -20.96
N VAL A 962 29.06 43.18 -20.89
CA VAL A 962 29.07 42.29 -19.73
C VAL A 962 29.78 41.00 -20.11
N PHE A 963 30.73 40.56 -19.27
CA PHE A 963 31.57 39.41 -19.53
C PHE A 963 31.59 38.46 -18.33
N PRO A 964 30.87 37.34 -18.37
CA PRO A 964 31.21 36.21 -17.52
C PRO A 964 32.59 35.69 -17.90
N MET A 965 33.41 35.39 -16.88
CA MET A 965 34.82 35.04 -17.03
C MET A 965 35.10 33.69 -16.39
N ILE A 966 35.89 32.88 -17.09
CA ILE A 966 36.41 31.60 -16.59
C ILE A 966 37.91 31.50 -16.89
N ARG A 967 38.63 30.68 -16.12
CA ARG A 967 40.09 30.54 -16.19
C ARG A 967 40.82 31.91 -16.16
N TYR A 968 40.29 32.86 -15.38
CA TYR A 968 40.90 34.17 -15.17
C TYR A 968 42.15 34.02 -14.28
N GLN A 969 43.32 34.21 -14.87
CA GLN A 969 44.59 34.24 -14.13
C GLN A 969 44.97 35.68 -13.77
N ASP A 970 44.81 36.58 -14.74
CA ASP A 970 45.02 38.02 -14.61
C ASP A 970 44.27 38.78 -15.73
N VAL A 971 44.38 40.11 -15.75
CA VAL A 971 43.71 40.97 -16.75
C VAL A 971 44.14 40.75 -18.20
N THR A 972 45.19 39.97 -18.44
CA THR A 972 45.72 39.60 -19.76
C THR A 972 45.51 38.14 -20.15
N HIS A 973 45.09 37.26 -19.22
CA HIS A 973 44.89 35.82 -19.45
C HIS A 973 43.54 35.32 -18.90
N MET A 974 42.54 35.13 -19.78
CA MET A 974 41.18 34.69 -19.40
C MET A 974 40.35 34.20 -20.61
N TYR A 975 39.32 33.39 -20.36
CA TYR A 975 38.22 33.16 -21.32
C TYR A 975 36.95 33.89 -20.91
N LEU A 976 36.18 34.34 -21.91
CA LEU A 976 35.05 35.25 -21.71
C LEU A 976 33.90 34.94 -22.67
N ALA A 977 32.68 35.02 -22.16
CA ALA A 977 31.50 35.23 -23.00
C ALA A 977 31.22 36.74 -23.00
N ARG A 978 31.27 37.41 -24.16
CA ARG A 978 30.94 38.83 -24.24
C ARG A 978 29.50 39.00 -24.69
N VAL A 979 28.68 39.57 -23.81
CA VAL A 979 27.39 40.14 -24.18
C VAL A 979 27.59 41.61 -24.50
N GLN A 980 27.55 41.95 -25.78
CA GLN A 980 27.57 43.33 -26.25
C GLN A 980 26.14 43.86 -26.34
N ILE A 981 25.89 45.01 -25.72
CA ILE A 981 24.62 45.74 -25.78
C ILE A 981 24.89 47.02 -26.56
N ALA A 982 24.46 47.07 -27.82
CA ALA A 982 24.71 48.20 -28.71
C ALA A 982 23.87 49.43 -28.35
N ALA A 983 24.20 50.58 -28.95
CA ALA A 983 23.32 51.74 -28.92
C ALA A 983 21.95 51.36 -29.52
N GLY A 984 20.86 51.56 -28.75
CA GLY A 984 19.52 51.09 -29.10
C GLY A 984 19.14 49.71 -28.53
N GLY A 985 20.05 49.05 -27.80
CA GLY A 985 19.75 47.87 -26.98
C GLY A 985 19.96 46.51 -27.67
N ALA A 986 20.24 46.45 -28.97
CA ALA A 986 20.47 45.18 -29.65
C ALA A 986 21.64 44.39 -29.02
N MET A 987 21.41 43.09 -28.75
CA MET A 987 22.38 42.24 -28.06
C MET A 987 23.10 41.28 -29.02
N THR A 988 24.42 41.17 -28.86
CA THR A 988 25.27 40.20 -29.59
C THR A 988 26.13 39.42 -28.61
N LEU A 989 26.19 38.09 -28.77
CA LEU A 989 26.99 37.18 -27.96
C LEU A 989 28.22 36.68 -28.74
N THR A 990 29.40 36.72 -28.13
CA THR A 990 30.64 36.15 -28.71
C THR A 990 31.46 35.46 -27.63
N LEU A 991 32.09 34.32 -27.93
CA LEU A 991 33.16 33.76 -27.10
C LEU A 991 34.48 34.48 -27.43
N ARG A 992 35.30 34.75 -26.42
CA ARG A 992 36.58 35.44 -26.58
C ARG A 992 37.63 34.85 -25.65
N LYS A 993 38.89 34.91 -26.07
CA LYS A 993 40.07 34.64 -25.25
C LYS A 993 40.86 35.93 -25.10
N ARG A 994 41.46 36.12 -23.94
CA ARG A 994 42.61 37.01 -23.76
C ARG A 994 43.82 36.17 -23.39
N ASP A 995 44.87 36.33 -24.17
CA ASP A 995 46.19 35.71 -23.97
C ASP A 995 47.21 36.74 -24.44
N GLY A 996 47.45 37.73 -23.57
CA GLY A 996 47.93 39.06 -23.94
C GLY A 996 46.84 39.90 -24.63
N GLY A 997 46.64 39.66 -25.92
CA GLY A 997 45.63 40.34 -26.75
C GLY A 997 44.25 39.67 -26.67
N GLU A 998 43.17 40.43 -26.92
CA GLU A 998 41.81 39.87 -26.93
C GLU A 998 41.43 39.39 -28.35
N THR A 999 41.10 38.11 -28.47
CA THR A 999 40.73 37.43 -29.72
C THR A 999 39.31 36.87 -29.60
N GLN A 1000 38.49 37.04 -30.64
CA GLN A 1000 37.19 36.37 -30.71
C GLN A 1000 37.39 34.90 -31.09
N LEU A 1001 36.69 34.00 -30.39
CA LEU A 1001 36.62 32.59 -30.71
C LEU A 1001 35.28 32.31 -31.41
N GLY A 1002 35.33 31.61 -32.54
CA GLY A 1002 34.14 31.30 -33.32
C GLY A 1002 33.41 32.53 -33.89
N SER A 1003 32.15 32.32 -34.28
CA SER A 1003 31.28 33.34 -34.86
C SER A 1003 30.55 34.18 -33.80
N SER A 1004 30.18 35.41 -34.17
CA SER A 1004 29.23 36.21 -33.38
C SER A 1004 27.80 35.70 -33.56
N TYR A 1005 27.04 35.65 -32.48
CA TYR A 1005 25.64 35.28 -32.48
C TYR A 1005 24.75 36.50 -32.20
N ALA A 1006 23.90 36.87 -33.15
CA ALA A 1006 22.88 37.91 -32.95
C ALA A 1006 21.70 37.28 -32.18
N THR A 1007 21.44 37.74 -30.95
CA THR A 1007 20.51 37.04 -30.06
C THR A 1007 19.04 37.28 -30.40
N GLY A 1008 18.75 38.30 -31.20
CA GLY A 1008 17.39 38.80 -31.43
C GLY A 1008 16.79 39.54 -30.21
N LEU A 1009 17.52 39.64 -29.11
CA LEU A 1009 17.08 40.34 -27.89
C LEU A 1009 17.42 41.84 -27.98
N THR A 1010 16.49 42.66 -27.50
CA THR A 1010 16.68 44.10 -27.31
C THR A 1010 16.65 44.42 -25.81
N TYR A 1011 17.75 44.95 -25.30
CA TYR A 1011 17.91 45.33 -23.90
C TYR A 1011 17.01 46.53 -23.54
N THR A 1012 16.26 46.39 -22.45
CA THR A 1012 15.52 47.48 -21.81
C THR A 1012 16.13 47.79 -20.44
N ALA A 1013 16.29 49.07 -20.09
CA ALA A 1013 16.85 49.46 -18.79
C ALA A 1013 16.10 48.81 -17.62
N GLY A 1014 16.85 48.21 -16.69
CA GLY A 1014 16.31 47.48 -15.54
C GLY A 1014 15.87 46.05 -15.82
N ALA A 1015 15.72 45.63 -17.09
CA ALA A 1015 15.38 44.24 -17.41
C ALA A 1015 16.54 43.28 -17.11
N TRP A 1016 16.20 42.09 -16.60
CA TRP A 1016 17.15 41.06 -16.19
C TRP A 1016 17.33 39.99 -17.27
N TYR A 1017 18.59 39.64 -17.51
CA TYR A 1017 18.99 38.59 -18.44
C TYR A 1017 19.94 37.62 -17.74
N THR A 1018 19.84 36.35 -18.11
CA THR A 1018 20.76 35.32 -17.65
C THR A 1018 21.78 35.04 -18.75
N VAL A 1019 23.06 34.97 -18.39
CA VAL A 1019 24.13 34.50 -19.28
C VAL A 1019 24.82 33.30 -18.65
N ARG A 1020 25.09 32.28 -19.47
CA ARG A 1020 25.79 31.05 -19.09
C ARG A 1020 27.02 30.88 -19.97
N LEU A 1021 28.16 30.56 -19.35
CA LEU A 1021 29.44 30.25 -19.97
C LEU A 1021 29.97 28.97 -19.35
N ALA A 1022 30.09 27.92 -20.15
CA ALA A 1022 30.61 26.63 -19.75
C ALA A 1022 31.89 26.29 -20.51
N MET A 1023 32.78 25.56 -19.85
CA MET A 1023 33.93 24.94 -20.49
C MET A 1023 34.15 23.53 -19.95
N THR A 1024 34.30 22.57 -20.88
CA THR A 1024 34.65 21.18 -20.57
C THR A 1024 35.83 20.77 -21.44
N GLY A 1025 36.95 20.43 -20.81
CA GLY A 1025 38.22 20.22 -21.49
C GLY A 1025 38.68 21.47 -22.25
N SER A 1026 38.50 21.46 -23.57
CA SER A 1026 38.85 22.56 -24.49
C SER A 1026 37.64 23.14 -25.23
N GLU A 1027 36.42 22.64 -25.00
CA GLU A 1027 35.20 23.17 -25.61
C GLU A 1027 34.61 24.25 -24.71
N LEU A 1028 34.39 25.44 -25.28
CA LEU A 1028 33.70 26.56 -24.66
C LEU A 1028 32.32 26.73 -25.30
N SER A 1029 31.33 26.98 -24.47
CA SER A 1029 29.95 27.17 -24.91
C SER A 1029 29.29 28.30 -24.14
N ALA A 1030 28.51 29.15 -24.82
CA ALA A 1030 27.78 30.23 -24.17
C ALA A 1030 26.38 30.46 -24.75
N LYS A 1031 25.49 30.98 -23.90
CA LYS A 1031 24.14 31.42 -24.28
C LYS A 1031 23.62 32.50 -23.34
N VAL A 1032 22.70 33.32 -23.84
CA VAL A 1032 22.03 34.41 -23.11
C VAL A 1032 20.54 34.44 -23.42
N TRP A 1033 19.71 34.69 -22.41
CA TRP A 1033 18.26 34.78 -22.53
C TRP A 1033 17.65 35.73 -21.49
N LEU A 1034 16.38 36.10 -21.66
CA LEU A 1034 15.65 36.90 -20.68
C LEU A 1034 15.39 36.06 -19.42
N ARG A 1035 15.63 36.59 -18.22
CA ARG A 1035 15.54 35.82 -16.95
C ARG A 1035 14.16 35.18 -16.73
N SER A 1036 13.09 35.83 -17.20
CA SER A 1036 11.71 35.31 -17.10
C SER A 1036 11.34 34.30 -18.19
N GLY A 1037 12.22 34.04 -19.17
CA GLY A 1037 12.00 33.11 -20.26
C GLY A 1037 12.63 31.74 -20.01
N THR A 1038 12.26 30.76 -20.84
CA THR A 1038 12.86 29.42 -20.83
C THR A 1038 14.32 29.46 -21.30
N GLU A 1039 15.18 28.71 -20.62
CA GLU A 1039 16.57 28.53 -21.04
C GLU A 1039 16.64 27.86 -22.43
N PRO A 1040 17.42 28.38 -23.39
CA PRO A 1040 17.59 27.74 -24.69
C PRO A 1040 18.18 26.34 -24.57
N VAL A 1041 17.57 25.36 -25.25
CA VAL A 1041 18.04 23.96 -25.27
C VAL A 1041 19.43 23.87 -25.92
N ALA A 1042 19.62 24.49 -27.08
CA ALA A 1042 20.91 24.51 -27.78
C ALA A 1042 21.83 25.64 -27.26
N TRP A 1043 23.13 25.39 -27.28
CA TRP A 1043 24.15 26.44 -27.12
C TRP A 1043 24.10 27.42 -28.29
N GLN A 1044 24.13 28.72 -28.00
CA GLN A 1044 24.02 29.77 -29.02
C GLN A 1044 25.36 30.04 -29.72
N VAL A 1045 26.47 29.85 -29.01
CA VAL A 1045 27.82 29.91 -29.55
C VAL A 1045 28.67 28.85 -28.88
N THR A 1046 29.48 28.16 -29.68
CA THR A 1046 30.48 27.19 -29.21
C THR A 1046 31.82 27.46 -29.91
N ALA A 1047 32.92 27.10 -29.26
CA ALA A 1047 34.26 27.19 -29.80
C ALA A 1047 35.20 26.18 -29.11
N THR A 1048 36.29 25.80 -29.76
CA THR A 1048 37.33 24.95 -29.16
C THR A 1048 38.63 25.74 -29.05
N ASP A 1049 39.22 25.81 -27.86
CA ASP A 1049 40.52 26.44 -27.62
C ASP A 1049 41.20 25.79 -26.39
N ALA A 1050 42.52 25.60 -26.47
CA ALA A 1050 43.31 24.89 -25.46
C ALA A 1050 44.49 25.72 -24.91
N ALA A 1051 44.46 27.05 -25.06
CA ALA A 1051 45.57 27.90 -24.63
C ALA A 1051 45.66 28.05 -23.09
N LEU A 1052 44.53 28.12 -22.40
CA LEU A 1052 44.50 28.18 -20.93
C LEU A 1052 43.86 26.89 -20.41
N THR A 1053 44.65 25.97 -19.87
CA THR A 1053 44.18 24.62 -19.45
C THR A 1053 44.06 24.42 -17.94
N ALA A 1054 44.76 25.23 -17.14
CA ALA A 1054 44.76 25.13 -15.69
C ALA A 1054 43.52 25.77 -15.05
N PRO A 1055 43.07 25.29 -13.87
CA PRO A 1055 42.09 26.00 -13.05
C PRO A 1055 42.63 27.38 -12.65
N ALA A 1056 41.73 28.36 -12.55
CA ALA A 1056 42.07 29.71 -12.08
C ALA A 1056 40.82 30.37 -11.47
N SER A 1057 40.63 31.67 -11.61
CA SER A 1057 39.45 32.36 -11.08
C SER A 1057 38.28 32.39 -12.06
N VAL A 1058 37.09 32.57 -11.51
CA VAL A 1058 35.82 32.79 -12.24
C VAL A 1058 35.19 34.08 -11.74
N GLY A 1059 34.34 34.71 -12.55
CA GLY A 1059 33.66 35.93 -12.11
C GLY A 1059 33.03 36.70 -13.25
N VAL A 1060 32.89 38.01 -13.08
CA VAL A 1060 32.32 38.90 -14.07
C VAL A 1060 33.19 40.14 -14.30
N ARG A 1061 33.16 40.62 -15.54
CA ARG A 1061 33.79 41.87 -15.98
C ARG A 1061 32.78 42.73 -16.69
N THR A 1062 32.90 44.05 -16.56
CA THR A 1062 32.07 45.02 -17.29
C THR A 1062 32.88 46.18 -17.82
N VAL A 1063 32.46 46.77 -18.95
CA VAL A 1063 32.96 48.06 -19.43
C VAL A 1063 31.87 48.84 -20.15
N LEU A 1064 31.89 50.16 -19.97
CA LEU A 1064 31.09 51.09 -20.75
C LEU A 1064 32.00 51.67 -21.84
N GLY A 1065 31.60 51.57 -23.11
CA GLY A 1065 32.41 51.99 -24.25
C GLY A 1065 32.92 53.43 -24.13
N SER A 1066 34.12 53.70 -24.65
CA SER A 1066 34.80 54.99 -24.48
C SER A 1066 34.03 56.16 -25.10
N ALA A 1067 33.22 55.88 -26.14
CA ALA A 1067 32.43 56.89 -26.85
C ALA A 1067 30.97 56.98 -26.36
N THR A 1068 30.60 56.27 -25.28
CA THR A 1068 29.23 56.33 -24.75
C THR A 1068 28.85 57.72 -24.25
N THR A 1069 27.60 58.12 -24.40
CA THR A 1069 27.12 59.45 -23.97
C THR A 1069 26.16 59.41 -22.77
N ASN A 1070 25.91 58.24 -22.19
CA ASN A 1070 25.08 58.09 -20.98
C ASN A 1070 25.54 58.99 -19.83
N VAL A 1071 24.60 59.51 -19.05
CA VAL A 1071 24.91 60.18 -17.76
C VAL A 1071 25.52 59.14 -16.81
N LEU A 1072 26.65 59.48 -16.21
CA LEU A 1072 27.34 58.60 -15.25
C LEU A 1072 26.87 58.88 -13.81
N PRO A 1073 26.85 57.87 -12.93
CA PRO A 1073 27.23 56.49 -13.21
C PRO A 1073 26.12 55.67 -13.90
N VAL A 1074 26.50 54.78 -14.81
CA VAL A 1074 25.63 53.66 -15.24
C VAL A 1074 25.97 52.47 -14.34
N THR A 1075 24.97 51.84 -13.73
CA THR A 1075 25.21 50.69 -12.85
C THR A 1075 24.91 49.40 -13.59
N VAL A 1076 25.85 48.46 -13.58
CA VAL A 1076 25.61 47.05 -13.94
C VAL A 1076 25.40 46.27 -12.65
N THR A 1077 24.26 45.60 -12.53
CA THR A 1077 23.88 44.79 -11.36
C THR A 1077 23.92 43.32 -11.71
N PHE A 1078 24.34 42.50 -10.75
CA PHE A 1078 24.45 41.05 -10.85
C PHE A 1078 23.67 40.37 -9.73
N ASP A 1079 23.12 39.21 -10.03
CA ASP A 1079 22.36 38.36 -9.11
C ASP A 1079 22.51 36.88 -9.50
N ASN A 1080 22.20 35.95 -8.58
CA ASN A 1080 22.22 34.49 -8.76
C ASN A 1080 23.47 33.96 -9.47
N LEU A 1081 24.67 34.34 -8.99
CA LEU A 1081 25.90 33.81 -9.53
C LEU A 1081 26.07 32.37 -9.03
N TYR A 1082 26.28 31.44 -9.96
CA TYR A 1082 26.50 30.03 -9.67
C TYR A 1082 27.54 29.44 -10.63
N VAL A 1083 28.44 28.62 -10.10
CA VAL A 1083 29.50 27.95 -10.85
C VAL A 1083 29.54 26.48 -10.45
N GLY A 1084 29.25 25.58 -11.40
CA GLY A 1084 29.40 24.12 -11.25
C GLY A 1084 30.84 23.65 -11.54
N PRO A 1085 31.22 22.38 -11.22
CA PRO A 1085 30.45 21.31 -10.56
C PRO A 1085 30.01 21.64 -9.13
N GLN A 1086 29.17 20.80 -8.54
CA GLN A 1086 28.74 20.94 -7.16
C GLN A 1086 29.80 20.42 -6.19
N ALA A 1087 29.81 20.96 -4.97
CA ALA A 1087 30.67 20.51 -3.89
C ALA A 1087 29.80 20.08 -2.70
N MET A 1088 29.87 18.80 -2.34
CA MET A 1088 29.24 18.27 -1.13
C MET A 1088 30.21 18.34 0.03
N THR A 1089 29.85 19.03 1.12
CA THR A 1089 30.55 18.92 2.40
C THR A 1089 30.05 17.70 3.15
N VAL A 1090 30.93 16.77 3.48
CA VAL A 1090 30.57 15.43 3.97
C VAL A 1090 31.19 15.08 5.33
N ILE A 1091 30.40 14.41 6.16
CA ILE A 1091 30.87 13.56 7.26
C ILE A 1091 30.95 12.14 6.71
N ARG A 1092 32.14 11.54 6.76
CA ARG A 1092 32.45 10.30 6.04
C ARG A 1092 32.35 9.06 6.87
N SER A 1093 32.38 7.92 6.20
CA SER A 1093 32.49 6.59 6.81
C SER A 1093 31.39 6.29 7.82
N VAL A 1094 30.16 6.73 7.55
CA VAL A 1094 28.99 6.53 8.43
C VAL A 1094 28.71 5.05 8.64
N ASN A 1095 28.98 4.23 7.62
CA ASN A 1095 28.86 2.77 7.68
C ASN A 1095 30.20 2.05 7.97
N GLY A 1096 31.22 2.77 8.47
CA GLY A 1096 32.52 2.21 8.84
C GLY A 1096 33.50 1.98 7.68
N ILE A 1097 33.10 2.21 6.43
CA ILE A 1097 34.00 2.09 5.27
C ILE A 1097 34.89 3.32 5.16
N VAL A 1098 36.22 3.10 5.14
CA VAL A 1098 37.22 4.16 5.03
C VAL A 1098 38.11 3.91 3.80
N LYS A 1099 37.88 4.62 2.70
CA LYS A 1099 38.70 4.50 1.47
C LYS A 1099 38.75 5.79 0.64
N GLY A 1100 39.71 5.88 -0.28
CA GLY A 1100 39.67 6.90 -1.33
C GLY A 1100 38.72 6.49 -2.45
N HIS A 1101 38.17 7.46 -3.19
CA HIS A 1101 37.31 7.22 -4.35
C HIS A 1101 37.92 7.84 -5.60
N ALA A 1102 37.79 7.17 -6.73
CA ALA A 1102 38.27 7.65 -8.02
C ALA A 1102 37.33 8.71 -8.61
N ALA A 1103 37.84 9.50 -9.56
CA ALA A 1103 36.98 10.31 -10.43
C ALA A 1103 36.07 9.38 -11.25
N GLY A 1104 34.81 9.78 -11.46
CA GLY A 1104 33.78 8.97 -12.14
C GLY A 1104 33.13 7.90 -11.24
N ALA A 1105 33.47 7.84 -9.95
CA ALA A 1105 32.77 6.95 -9.03
C ALA A 1105 31.31 7.38 -8.90
N ALA A 1106 30.37 6.45 -9.14
CA ALA A 1106 28.94 6.70 -9.06
C ALA A 1106 28.54 7.14 -7.64
N LEU A 1107 27.70 8.17 -7.58
CA LEU A 1107 27.18 8.78 -6.38
C LEU A 1107 25.66 8.86 -6.46
N SER A 1108 24.98 8.41 -5.42
CA SER A 1108 23.52 8.41 -5.32
C SER A 1108 23.10 8.71 -3.88
N LEU A 1109 21.82 9.02 -3.67
CA LEU A 1109 21.23 8.97 -2.33
C LEU A 1109 21.42 7.56 -1.76
N THR A 1110 21.64 7.48 -0.44
CA THR A 1110 21.69 6.19 0.25
C THR A 1110 20.31 5.53 0.29
N HIS A 1111 19.25 6.35 0.41
CA HIS A 1111 17.85 5.90 0.47
C HIS A 1111 17.01 6.66 -0.56
N PRO A 1112 17.21 6.42 -1.87
CA PRO A 1112 16.40 7.08 -2.87
C PRO A 1112 14.94 6.64 -2.74
N MET A 1113 14.03 7.59 -2.95
CA MET A 1113 12.59 7.33 -2.95
C MET A 1113 12.27 6.29 -4.03
N ARG A 1114 11.60 5.21 -3.62
CA ARG A 1114 11.13 4.15 -4.52
C ARG A 1114 9.61 4.16 -4.53
N ALA A 1115 8.99 4.31 -5.69
CA ALA A 1115 7.55 4.16 -5.80
C ALA A 1115 7.15 2.73 -5.37
N ALA A 1116 6.16 2.63 -4.49
CA ALA A 1116 5.54 1.35 -4.17
C ALA A 1116 4.69 0.88 -5.35
N LEU A 1117 4.42 -0.44 -5.39
CA LEU A 1117 3.40 -1.04 -6.25
C LEU A 1117 2.00 -0.74 -5.74
#